data_AF-A0A9P3FWT5-F1
#
_entry.id   AF-A0A9P3FWT5-F1
#
_cell.length_a   1.000
_cell.length_b   1.000
_cell.length_c   1.000
_cell.angle_alpha   90.00
_cell.angle_beta   90.00
_cell.angle_gamma   90.00
#
_symmetry.space_group_name_H-M   'P 1'
#
loop_
_entity.id
_entity.type
_entity.pdbx_description
1 polymer ?
#
loop_
_entity_poly.entity_id
_entity_poly.type
_entity_poly.pdbx_seq_one_letter_code
_entity_poly.pdbx_strand_id
1 'polypeptide(L)'
;MGQRHQAFIIAKVRPHGASMRKYRCIAAYHSQWCYGTLPLRAAYRVLQAVKQPENAAVIREELRNIDGKYGRYDEEPKIPRAPCPLVATLLGNSWDVDLSPKDMYMSGVSLDNALLHAGMHVWGGDNNDGVTVIDVTNPEAPAYGFSTNGTRVKDATGYIKCYYNVPREDEYASEGDDEESLRLPSLVDNLDIEEYAERWHALQTPENHRKSERYFARSIVTAISDLHDFPLVEPSAMRDAWYPEEEAENEEKDKGEAEGEDKPGSAQAGQNHGRNHVATGDPPSLVDITLRKSIEQAIATEDASGLEDLPFLQDRMHIVDDMLRTLSPFPDFFLPLLSRLVKAEKYRGTSLDLAGYSLSVHQILSITAALPEILSLNLSRNSTLTVADVRELLRALPSLNRLVIINCAAVHDAELVALMHDDAETLRNIHSLLHPALMRACVQSPPSTGGHPWFPRKAAVHSGLPIRMTVVTFEHSHPSTPGVSFPFVAPGVIVQGLTDLYTACLHHTTAMDDMSGGRVLEVAFAGVARAPDVPWHARTAVMPLPLELKTAIMGADSWLLLLGPLPDVRSTRGVGYAFLRLRPEPEEPAECREPAADTEAPSTASAASTTEDGAAPASVAESAEASTAEDKDGTDAGVNYELHDLRSFLRTTEQDGCSAVCEEAVTVLEQVLQQVHCPVFSRQEVDKRLERGLMHAAIRLMFGAPTAIACVCCALCRQLRFISGMPCHQMCLRSPLYTCVNRT
;
A
#
# COMPACT_ATOMS: atom_id res chain seq x y z
N MET A 1 20.78 -7.79 18.80
CA MET A 1 20.80 -6.73 17.76
C MET A 1 20.51 -7.41 16.45
N GLY A 2 19.49 -6.98 15.71
CA GLY A 2 19.09 -7.63 14.47
C GLY A 2 20.05 -7.37 13.30
N GLN A 3 20.06 -8.28 12.35
CA GLN A 3 20.72 -8.11 11.05
C GLN A 3 19.89 -7.19 10.16
N ARG A 4 20.48 -6.03 9.86
CA ARG A 4 19.91 -4.90 9.15
C ARG A 4 20.30 -4.97 7.69
N HIS A 5 19.31 -4.82 6.83
CA HIS A 5 19.49 -4.78 5.39
C HIS A 5 18.77 -3.56 4.83
N GLN A 6 19.36 -2.92 3.83
CA GLN A 6 18.76 -1.79 3.14
C GLN A 6 18.45 -2.12 1.69
N ALA A 7 17.33 -1.60 1.21
CA ALA A 7 16.92 -1.77 -0.17
C ALA A 7 16.70 -0.41 -0.82
N PHE A 8 17.21 -0.23 -2.03
CA PHE A 8 17.12 1.00 -2.79
C PHE A 8 16.50 0.70 -4.14
N ILE A 9 15.54 1.52 -4.55
CA ILE A 9 15.04 1.53 -5.92
C ILE A 9 15.63 2.75 -6.62
N ILE A 10 16.24 2.52 -7.78
CA ILE A 10 16.82 3.55 -8.64
C ILE A 10 16.11 3.62 -9.99
N ALA A 11 16.18 4.77 -10.66
CA ALA A 11 15.74 4.93 -12.03
C ALA A 11 16.52 6.03 -12.76
N LYS A 12 16.66 5.93 -14.08
CA LYS A 12 17.19 7.01 -14.92
C LYS A 12 16.15 8.10 -15.12
N VAL A 13 16.40 9.26 -14.51
CA VAL A 13 15.61 10.48 -14.67
C VAL A 13 16.54 11.64 -14.95
N ARG A 14 16.06 12.71 -15.55
CA ARG A 14 16.84 13.92 -15.78
C ARG A 14 16.98 14.69 -14.45
N PRO A 15 18.20 14.93 -13.93
CA PRO A 15 18.37 15.85 -12.81
C PRO A 15 17.93 17.28 -13.19
N HIS A 16 17.60 18.10 -12.19
CA HIS A 16 17.26 19.50 -12.40
C HIS A 16 18.40 20.23 -13.13
N GLY A 17 18.07 20.96 -14.19
CA GLY A 17 19.04 21.69 -15.02
C GLY A 17 19.93 20.84 -15.92
N ALA A 18 19.91 19.50 -15.81
CA ALA A 18 20.73 18.63 -16.63
C ALA A 18 20.09 18.33 -18.00
N SER A 19 20.91 18.13 -19.03
CA SER A 19 20.48 17.69 -20.36
C SER A 19 20.35 16.17 -20.47
N MET A 20 21.15 15.43 -19.69
CA MET A 20 21.21 13.97 -19.72
C MET A 20 20.46 13.36 -18.54
N ARG A 21 19.86 12.18 -18.77
CA ARG A 21 19.31 11.35 -17.69
C ARG A 21 20.44 10.66 -16.94
N LYS A 22 20.31 10.60 -15.63
CA LYS A 22 21.22 9.91 -14.71
C LYS A 22 20.41 9.05 -13.76
N TYR A 23 21.02 8.00 -13.24
CA TYR A 23 20.37 7.21 -12.20
C TYR A 23 20.14 8.07 -10.96
N ARG A 24 19.02 7.84 -10.28
CA ARG A 24 18.68 8.46 -9.00
C ARG A 24 17.96 7.45 -8.14
N CYS A 25 18.25 7.47 -6.84
CA CYS A 25 17.45 6.77 -5.85
C CYS A 25 16.07 7.44 -5.71
N ILE A 26 15.01 6.65 -5.85
CA ILE A 26 13.61 7.13 -5.83
C ILE A 26 12.77 6.48 -4.73
N ALA A 27 13.28 5.44 -4.09
CA ALA A 27 12.78 4.90 -2.83
C ALA A 27 13.93 4.20 -2.11
N ALA A 28 13.96 4.31 -0.79
CA ALA A 28 14.93 3.63 0.05
C ALA A 28 14.20 3.04 1.27
N TYR A 29 14.59 1.85 1.70
CA TYR A 29 13.90 1.11 2.75
C TYR A 29 14.89 0.38 3.65
N HIS A 30 14.56 0.31 4.93
CA HIS A 30 15.35 -0.34 5.97
C HIS A 30 14.54 -1.47 6.60
N SER A 31 15.10 -2.68 6.63
CA SER A 31 14.54 -3.78 7.40
C SER A 31 15.50 -4.26 8.47
N GLN A 32 14.96 -4.42 9.68
CA GLN A 32 15.72 -4.77 10.90
C GLN A 32 15.97 -6.27 11.06
N TRP A 33 15.28 -7.10 10.24
CA TRP A 33 15.22 -8.57 10.36
C TRP A 33 15.26 -9.24 8.98
N CYS A 34 16.12 -8.77 8.09
CA CYS A 34 16.22 -9.25 6.72
C CYS A 34 17.62 -9.83 6.47
N TYR A 35 17.74 -11.14 6.63
CA TYR A 35 19.00 -11.88 6.53
C TYR A 35 18.79 -13.21 5.78
N GLY A 36 19.87 -13.94 5.53
CA GLY A 36 19.77 -15.22 4.84
C GLY A 36 19.29 -15.07 3.39
N THR A 37 18.23 -15.81 3.05
CA THR A 37 17.58 -15.75 1.72
C THR A 37 16.52 -14.65 1.62
N LEU A 38 16.19 -13.96 2.73
CA LEU A 38 15.13 -12.95 2.75
C LEU A 38 15.38 -11.78 1.78
N PRO A 39 16.60 -11.21 1.66
CA PRO A 39 16.85 -10.14 0.68
C PRO A 39 16.59 -10.56 -0.77
N LEU A 40 16.88 -11.81 -1.13
CA LEU A 40 16.65 -12.35 -2.48
C LEU A 40 15.14 -12.51 -2.74
N ARG A 41 14.42 -13.14 -1.80
CA ARG A 41 12.98 -13.33 -1.89
C ARG A 41 12.23 -11.99 -1.93
N ALA A 42 12.65 -11.03 -1.10
CA ALA A 42 12.10 -9.67 -1.11
C ALA A 42 12.35 -8.96 -2.44
N ALA A 43 13.57 -9.05 -2.99
CA ALA A 43 13.89 -8.51 -4.31
C ALA A 43 13.00 -9.12 -5.39
N TYR A 44 12.84 -10.44 -5.41
CA TYR A 44 11.97 -11.15 -6.35
C TYR A 44 10.53 -10.63 -6.29
N ARG A 45 9.96 -10.49 -5.09
CA ARG A 45 8.61 -9.93 -4.90
C ARG A 45 8.48 -8.51 -5.43
N VAL A 46 9.46 -7.64 -5.18
CA VAL A 46 9.47 -6.27 -5.74
C VAL A 46 9.50 -6.32 -7.26
N LEU A 47 10.38 -7.13 -7.87
CA LEU A 47 10.51 -7.23 -9.32
C LEU A 47 9.22 -7.73 -9.97
N GLN A 48 8.56 -8.72 -9.37
CA GLN A 48 7.28 -9.24 -9.85
C GLN A 48 6.15 -8.20 -9.73
N ALA A 49 6.09 -7.47 -8.61
CA ALA A 49 5.11 -6.41 -8.41
C ALA A 49 5.33 -5.24 -9.39
N VAL A 50 6.58 -4.86 -9.66
CA VAL A 50 6.95 -3.81 -10.63
C VAL A 50 6.55 -4.21 -12.06
N LYS A 51 6.74 -5.49 -12.44
CA LYS A 51 6.40 -6.01 -13.77
C LYS A 51 4.91 -6.08 -14.05
N GLN A 52 4.05 -6.03 -13.03
CA GLN A 52 2.60 -6.03 -13.27
C GLN A 52 2.24 -4.85 -14.16
N PRO A 53 1.59 -5.06 -15.31
CA PRO A 53 1.23 -4.01 -16.27
C PRO A 53 0.64 -2.74 -15.64
N GLU A 54 -0.26 -2.95 -14.69
CA GLU A 54 -1.02 -1.94 -13.97
C GLU A 54 -0.14 -1.11 -13.04
N ASN A 55 0.85 -1.74 -12.40
CA ASN A 55 1.83 -1.07 -11.54
C ASN A 55 2.88 -0.38 -12.41
N ALA A 56 3.39 -1.05 -13.44
CA ALA A 56 4.36 -0.52 -14.40
C ALA A 56 3.87 0.77 -15.06
N ALA A 57 2.60 0.84 -15.45
CA ALA A 57 1.99 2.04 -15.99
C ALA A 57 2.10 3.22 -15.01
N VAL A 58 1.75 3.00 -13.74
CA VAL A 58 1.83 4.04 -12.69
C VAL A 58 3.27 4.42 -12.38
N ILE A 59 4.19 3.45 -12.31
CA ILE A 59 5.61 3.70 -12.08
C ILE A 59 6.15 4.64 -13.16
N ARG A 60 5.82 4.42 -14.43
CA ARG A 60 6.22 5.35 -15.51
C ARG A 60 5.68 6.77 -15.30
N GLU A 61 4.46 6.90 -14.79
CA GLU A 61 3.86 8.19 -14.47
C GLU A 61 4.58 8.89 -13.30
N GLU A 62 4.95 8.14 -12.25
CA GLU A 62 5.78 8.67 -11.16
C GLU A 62 7.17 9.08 -11.64
N LEU A 63 7.83 8.27 -12.48
CA LEU A 63 9.15 8.60 -13.04
C LEU A 63 9.11 9.86 -13.90
N ARG A 64 8.10 9.99 -14.76
CA ARG A 64 7.89 11.20 -15.56
C ARG A 64 7.54 12.41 -14.69
N ASN A 65 6.82 12.21 -13.59
CA ASN A 65 6.52 13.28 -12.65
C ASN A 65 7.80 13.87 -12.02
N ILE A 66 8.85 13.09 -11.82
CA ILE A 66 10.08 13.54 -11.15
C ILE A 66 11.20 13.94 -12.12
N ASP A 67 11.06 13.63 -13.41
CA ASP A 67 12.01 13.98 -14.47
C ASP A 67 12.20 15.51 -14.56
N GLY A 68 13.43 15.97 -14.34
CA GLY A 68 13.83 17.38 -14.37
C GLY A 68 13.52 18.18 -13.10
N LYS A 69 12.90 17.58 -12.07
CA LYS A 69 12.45 18.31 -10.88
C LYS A 69 13.50 18.47 -9.79
N TYR A 70 14.33 17.45 -9.58
CA TYR A 70 15.26 17.42 -8.43
C TYR A 70 16.73 17.37 -8.90
N GLY A 71 17.61 18.14 -8.25
CA GLY A 71 19.07 18.15 -8.47
C GLY A 71 19.68 16.81 -8.07
N ARG A 72 20.95 16.52 -8.41
CA ARG A 72 21.65 15.25 -8.10
C ARG A 72 21.76 14.99 -6.58
N TYR A 73 22.46 13.92 -6.19
CA TYR A 73 22.73 13.66 -4.78
C TYR A 73 23.38 14.90 -4.13
N ASP A 74 22.87 15.32 -2.98
CA ASP A 74 23.24 16.55 -2.26
C ASP A 74 23.15 17.89 -3.03
N GLU A 75 22.49 17.92 -4.19
CA GLU A 75 22.24 19.15 -4.95
C GLU A 75 20.78 19.65 -4.83
N GLU A 76 20.57 20.96 -5.05
CA GLU A 76 19.24 21.57 -5.06
C GLU A 76 18.59 21.52 -6.47
N PRO A 77 17.25 21.41 -6.58
CA PRO A 77 16.30 21.16 -5.49
C PRO A 77 16.44 19.74 -4.94
N LYS A 78 16.50 19.61 -3.62
CA LYS A 78 16.62 18.29 -2.97
C LYS A 78 15.48 17.36 -3.34
N ILE A 79 15.83 16.11 -3.60
CA ILE A 79 14.85 15.04 -3.78
C ILE A 79 14.11 14.79 -2.45
N PRO A 80 12.78 14.66 -2.42
CA PRO A 80 12.04 14.40 -1.19
C PRO A 80 12.30 12.98 -0.67
N ARG A 81 11.80 12.69 0.53
CA ARG A 81 11.97 11.38 1.19
C ARG A 81 11.51 10.20 0.32
N ALA A 82 10.34 10.29 -0.29
CA ALA A 82 9.88 9.32 -1.29
C ALA A 82 9.27 10.06 -2.48
N PRO A 83 10.05 10.35 -3.53
CA PRO A 83 9.59 11.05 -4.73
C PRO A 83 8.58 10.24 -5.54
N CYS A 84 8.54 8.91 -5.36
CA CYS A 84 7.61 7.98 -5.99
C CYS A 84 6.90 7.15 -4.90
N PRO A 85 5.80 7.67 -4.31
CA PRO A 85 5.08 6.98 -3.22
C PRO A 85 4.61 5.57 -3.55
N LEU A 86 4.13 5.27 -4.77
CA LEU A 86 3.73 3.89 -5.11
C LEU A 86 4.94 2.97 -5.11
N VAL A 87 6.04 3.37 -5.77
CA VAL A 87 7.31 2.62 -5.75
C VAL A 87 7.78 2.35 -4.32
N ALA A 88 7.71 3.34 -3.43
CA ALA A 88 8.06 3.19 -2.02
C ALA A 88 7.15 2.20 -1.28
N THR A 89 5.84 2.25 -1.53
CA THR A 89 4.87 1.29 -0.96
C THR A 89 5.12 -0.12 -1.48
N LEU A 90 5.35 -0.29 -2.79
CA LEU A 90 5.70 -1.59 -3.38
C LEU A 90 6.96 -2.17 -2.75
N LEU A 91 8.00 -1.33 -2.57
CA LEU A 91 9.23 -1.72 -1.91
C LEU A 91 8.96 -2.23 -0.50
N GLY A 92 8.35 -1.41 0.34
CA GLY A 92 8.10 -1.79 1.72
C GLY A 92 7.15 -2.98 1.84
N ASN A 93 6.14 -3.10 0.97
CA ASN A 93 5.15 -4.18 1.05
C ASN A 93 5.81 -5.52 0.76
N SER A 94 6.67 -5.57 -0.25
CA SER A 94 7.40 -6.76 -0.65
C SER A 94 8.57 -7.08 0.29
N TRP A 95 9.12 -6.07 0.98
CA TRP A 95 10.23 -6.27 1.91
C TRP A 95 9.80 -6.85 3.23
N ASP A 96 8.66 -6.41 3.76
CA ASP A 96 8.25 -6.75 5.11
C ASP A 96 7.30 -7.94 5.17
N VAL A 97 6.51 -8.17 4.13
CA VAL A 97 5.41 -9.13 4.18
C VAL A 97 5.37 -9.99 2.91
N ASP A 98 5.13 -11.28 3.12
CA ASP A 98 4.80 -12.30 2.13
C ASP A 98 3.66 -13.11 2.70
N LEU A 99 2.49 -13.06 2.06
CA LEU A 99 1.32 -13.85 2.46
C LEU A 99 1.19 -15.12 1.60
N SER A 100 2.26 -15.52 0.91
CA SER A 100 2.26 -16.78 0.17
C SER A 100 2.11 -17.95 1.16
N PRO A 101 1.17 -18.89 0.94
CA PRO A 101 0.89 -19.99 1.85
C PRO A 101 2.12 -20.80 2.29
N LYS A 102 3.13 -20.95 1.43
CA LYS A 102 4.32 -21.78 1.71
C LYS A 102 5.46 -21.05 2.40
N ASP A 103 5.50 -19.73 2.25
CA ASP A 103 6.65 -18.91 2.61
C ASP A 103 6.18 -17.64 3.32
N MET A 104 5.17 -17.78 4.20
CA MET A 104 4.67 -16.61 4.91
C MET A 104 5.83 -15.97 5.68
N TYR A 105 6.04 -14.70 5.39
CA TYR A 105 7.02 -13.87 6.05
C TYR A 105 6.30 -12.60 6.45
N MET A 106 6.46 -12.21 7.70
CA MET A 106 5.99 -10.93 8.18
C MET A 106 7.16 -10.36 8.95
N SER A 107 7.34 -9.05 8.91
CA SER A 107 8.33 -8.31 9.66
C SER A 107 8.02 -6.82 9.54
N GLY A 108 8.91 -6.00 10.07
CA GLY A 108 8.78 -4.56 9.97
C GLY A 108 7.85 -3.97 11.02
N VAL A 109 7.79 -2.65 11.01
CA VAL A 109 7.06 -1.84 11.98
C VAL A 109 5.87 -1.16 11.33
N SER A 110 6.15 -0.11 10.58
CA SER A 110 5.25 0.56 9.66
C SER A 110 6.07 1.04 8.47
N LEU A 111 5.42 1.24 7.32
CA LEU A 111 6.08 1.79 6.14
C LEU A 111 6.86 3.06 6.51
N ASP A 112 6.21 3.96 7.24
CA ASP A 112 6.75 5.26 7.62
C ASP A 112 8.02 5.20 8.48
N ASN A 113 8.14 4.17 9.32
CA ASN A 113 9.27 3.99 10.23
C ASN A 113 10.47 3.33 9.55
N ALA A 114 10.21 2.45 8.58
CA ALA A 114 11.23 1.72 7.83
C ALA A 114 11.65 2.45 6.53
N LEU A 115 10.83 3.35 6.01
CA LEU A 115 11.14 4.14 4.82
C LEU A 115 12.31 5.07 5.08
N LEU A 116 13.34 4.99 4.27
CA LEU A 116 14.49 5.87 4.32
C LEU A 116 14.33 7.06 3.37
N HIS A 117 15.18 8.07 3.50
CA HIS A 117 15.15 9.22 2.60
C HIS A 117 15.78 8.87 1.26
N ALA A 118 15.07 9.05 0.14
CA ALA A 118 15.59 8.71 -1.19
C ALA A 118 16.88 9.48 -1.55
N GLY A 119 17.06 10.68 -0.99
CA GLY A 119 18.29 11.47 -1.13
C GLY A 119 19.43 11.09 -0.18
N MET A 120 19.34 10.00 0.59
CA MET A 120 20.46 9.57 1.45
C MET A 120 21.53 8.83 0.66
N HIS A 121 22.76 8.84 1.18
CA HIS A 121 23.84 8.01 0.66
C HIS A 121 23.51 6.51 0.83
N VAL A 122 23.89 5.67 -0.14
CA VAL A 122 23.60 4.22 -0.14
C VAL A 122 24.15 3.48 1.08
N TRP A 123 25.21 4.00 1.71
CA TRP A 123 25.78 3.49 2.96
C TRP A 123 25.56 4.44 4.16
N GLY A 124 24.71 5.45 4.00
CA GLY A 124 24.49 6.48 5.03
C GLY A 124 23.63 6.02 6.21
N GLY A 125 22.99 4.85 6.12
CA GLY A 125 22.17 4.29 7.19
C GLY A 125 22.86 3.17 7.94
N ASP A 126 22.22 2.71 9.01
CA ASP A 126 22.71 1.62 9.84
C ASP A 126 22.47 0.27 9.16
N ASN A 127 23.50 -0.24 8.49
CA ASN A 127 23.46 -1.45 7.68
C ASN A 127 24.66 -2.36 8.01
N ASN A 128 24.41 -3.65 8.24
CA ASN A 128 25.46 -4.62 8.55
C ASN A 128 25.46 -5.86 7.64
N ASP A 129 24.39 -6.13 6.88
CA ASP A 129 24.32 -7.29 5.97
C ASP A 129 24.45 -6.90 4.47
N GLY A 130 24.29 -5.63 4.13
CA GLY A 130 24.49 -5.15 2.76
C GLY A 130 23.25 -4.48 2.17
N VAL A 131 23.34 -4.14 0.89
CA VAL A 131 22.30 -3.38 0.18
C VAL A 131 21.78 -4.16 -1.00
N THR A 132 20.47 -4.08 -1.23
CA THR A 132 19.85 -4.45 -2.50
C THR A 132 19.56 -3.19 -3.29
N VAL A 133 19.86 -3.21 -4.59
CA VAL A 133 19.55 -2.14 -5.53
C VAL A 133 18.67 -2.72 -6.64
N ILE A 134 17.55 -2.04 -6.93
CA ILE A 134 16.60 -2.45 -7.97
C ILE A 134 16.44 -1.29 -8.96
N ASP A 135 16.71 -1.53 -10.23
CA ASP A 135 16.49 -0.55 -11.30
C ASP A 135 15.10 -0.73 -11.91
N VAL A 136 14.29 0.32 -11.82
CA VAL A 136 12.93 0.37 -12.39
C VAL A 136 12.80 1.37 -13.55
N THR A 137 13.93 1.78 -14.15
CA THR A 137 13.94 2.65 -15.34
C THR A 137 13.02 2.10 -16.44
N ASN A 138 13.03 0.79 -16.64
CA ASN A 138 12.06 0.07 -17.44
C ASN A 138 11.30 -0.92 -16.55
N PRO A 139 10.07 -0.60 -16.08
CA PRO A 139 9.34 -1.48 -15.17
C PRO A 139 8.90 -2.81 -15.81
N GLU A 140 8.93 -2.96 -17.14
CA GLU A 140 8.66 -4.25 -17.80
C GLU A 140 9.87 -5.19 -17.80
N ALA A 141 11.07 -4.63 -17.62
CA ALA A 141 12.33 -5.36 -17.52
C ALA A 141 13.19 -4.78 -16.37
N PRO A 142 12.71 -4.84 -15.12
CA PRO A 142 13.44 -4.31 -13.99
C PRO A 142 14.69 -5.17 -13.73
N ALA A 143 15.74 -4.52 -13.23
CA ALA A 143 17.01 -5.19 -12.91
C ALA A 143 17.27 -5.19 -11.40
N TYR A 144 18.09 -6.10 -10.92
CA TYR A 144 18.48 -6.16 -9.51
C TYR A 144 19.99 -6.28 -9.33
N GLY A 145 20.48 -5.98 -8.14
CA GLY A 145 21.85 -6.18 -7.76
C GLY A 145 22.02 -6.12 -6.25
N PHE A 146 23.02 -6.83 -5.74
CA PHE A 146 23.36 -6.81 -4.32
C PHE A 146 24.78 -6.25 -4.13
N SER A 147 25.01 -5.52 -3.05
CA SER A 147 26.36 -5.08 -2.67
C SER A 147 26.59 -5.28 -1.18
N THR A 148 27.80 -5.72 -0.83
CA THR A 148 28.27 -5.95 0.53
C THR A 148 29.53 -5.13 0.74
N ASN A 149 29.60 -4.33 1.81
CA ASN A 149 30.80 -3.54 2.17
C ASN A 149 31.34 -2.63 1.04
N GLY A 150 30.45 -1.98 0.27
CA GLY A 150 30.87 -1.11 -0.85
C GLY A 150 31.52 -1.84 -2.03
N THR A 151 31.43 -3.17 -2.09
CA THR A 151 31.98 -3.96 -3.20
C THR A 151 31.12 -3.85 -4.47
N ARG A 152 31.65 -4.32 -5.60
CA ARG A 152 30.94 -4.39 -6.90
C ARG A 152 29.58 -5.07 -6.75
N VAL A 153 28.63 -4.68 -7.60
CA VAL A 153 27.32 -5.33 -7.73
C VAL A 153 27.51 -6.84 -7.97
N LYS A 154 26.79 -7.64 -7.20
CA LYS A 154 26.74 -9.11 -7.26
C LYS A 154 25.35 -9.56 -7.67
N ASP A 155 25.29 -10.70 -8.34
CA ASP A 155 24.06 -11.47 -8.55
C ASP A 155 23.62 -12.17 -7.26
N ALA A 156 22.47 -12.87 -7.32
CA ALA A 156 21.93 -13.61 -6.19
C ALA A 156 22.94 -14.64 -5.63
N THR A 157 23.60 -15.39 -6.51
CA THR A 157 24.62 -16.39 -6.14
C THR A 157 25.81 -15.76 -5.45
N GLY A 158 26.37 -14.68 -6.02
CA GLY A 158 27.52 -13.97 -5.48
C GLY A 158 27.24 -13.31 -4.14
N TYR A 159 26.00 -12.81 -3.94
CA TYR A 159 25.55 -12.32 -2.64
C TYR A 159 25.52 -13.42 -1.59
N ILE A 160 24.84 -14.54 -1.86
CA ILE A 160 24.70 -15.65 -0.90
C ILE A 160 26.07 -16.25 -0.54
N LYS A 161 26.99 -16.37 -1.49
CA LYS A 161 28.37 -16.85 -1.25
C LYS A 161 29.16 -16.00 -0.26
N CYS A 162 28.73 -14.78 0.05
CA CYS A 162 29.36 -13.96 1.08
C CYS A 162 29.04 -14.46 2.50
N TYR A 163 27.98 -15.25 2.66
CA TYR A 163 27.43 -15.64 3.95
C TYR A 163 27.33 -17.16 4.13
N TYR A 164 27.06 -17.89 3.04
CA TYR A 164 26.74 -19.31 3.08
C TYR A 164 27.44 -20.07 1.93
N ASN A 165 27.61 -21.38 2.14
CA ASN A 165 27.97 -22.28 1.04
C ASN A 165 26.73 -22.49 0.17
N VAL A 166 26.82 -22.15 -1.12
CA VAL A 166 25.76 -22.41 -2.08
C VAL A 166 25.78 -23.90 -2.43
N PRO A 167 24.70 -24.66 -2.13
CA PRO A 167 24.65 -26.07 -2.45
C PRO A 167 24.61 -26.29 -3.97
N ARG A 168 25.08 -27.45 -4.45
CA ARG A 168 24.95 -27.80 -5.87
C ARG A 168 23.53 -28.26 -6.18
N GLU A 169 23.00 -27.95 -7.35
CA GLU A 169 21.64 -28.31 -7.74
C GLU A 169 21.41 -29.84 -7.74
N ASP A 170 22.42 -30.63 -8.10
CA ASP A 170 22.35 -32.09 -8.16
C ASP A 170 22.30 -32.76 -6.78
N GLU A 171 22.83 -32.11 -5.74
CA GLU A 171 22.83 -32.65 -4.37
C GLU A 171 21.42 -32.73 -3.75
N TYR A 172 20.44 -31.98 -4.28
CA TYR A 172 19.09 -31.86 -3.69
C TYR A 172 17.97 -32.31 -4.64
N ALA A 173 18.29 -32.67 -5.88
CA ALA A 173 17.31 -33.15 -6.86
C ALA A 173 16.95 -34.64 -6.69
N SER A 174 17.73 -35.43 -5.92
CA SER A 174 17.69 -36.89 -5.99
C SER A 174 16.96 -37.63 -4.87
N GLU A 175 16.42 -36.95 -3.85
CA GLU A 175 15.67 -37.61 -2.78
C GLU A 175 14.20 -37.21 -2.93
N GLY A 176 13.31 -38.21 -3.08
CA GLY A 176 11.85 -38.05 -3.12
C GLY A 176 11.28 -37.63 -1.76
N ASP A 177 11.95 -36.68 -1.10
CA ASP A 177 11.52 -36.05 0.12
C ASP A 177 10.32 -35.17 -0.25
N ASP A 178 9.12 -35.72 -0.08
CA ASP A 178 7.88 -34.96 -0.15
C ASP A 178 8.06 -33.71 0.72
N GLU A 179 7.73 -32.54 0.18
CA GLU A 179 7.95 -31.23 0.84
C GLU A 179 7.34 -31.19 2.25
N GLU A 180 6.28 -31.98 2.46
CA GLU A 180 5.60 -32.20 3.73
C GLU A 180 6.45 -32.98 4.75
N SER A 181 7.30 -33.92 4.31
CA SER A 181 8.21 -34.69 5.18
C SER A 181 9.38 -33.85 5.75
N LEU A 182 9.72 -32.76 5.06
CA LEU A 182 10.73 -31.79 5.51
C LEU A 182 10.17 -30.74 6.45
N ARG A 183 8.83 -30.64 6.56
CA ARG A 183 8.21 -29.77 7.56
C ARG A 183 8.49 -30.36 8.93
N LEU A 184 9.22 -29.59 9.74
CA LEU A 184 9.37 -29.89 11.15
C LEU A 184 7.96 -29.95 11.77
N PRO A 185 7.67 -30.94 12.64
CA PRO A 185 6.43 -30.97 13.38
C PRO A 185 6.18 -29.59 13.99
N SER A 186 4.97 -29.05 13.77
CA SER A 186 4.59 -27.75 14.36
C SER A 186 4.89 -27.82 15.85
N LEU A 187 5.70 -26.89 16.34
CA LEU A 187 6.14 -26.81 17.74
C LEU A 187 5.00 -26.45 18.69
N VAL A 188 3.78 -26.25 18.20
CA VAL A 188 2.95 -25.21 18.79
C VAL A 188 1.43 -25.46 18.81
N ASP A 189 0.98 -26.71 18.77
CA ASP A 189 -0.45 -27.01 18.98
C ASP A 189 -0.86 -26.90 20.46
N ASN A 190 -1.19 -25.73 21.00
CA ASN A 190 -1.72 -25.57 22.39
C ASN A 190 -1.01 -26.43 23.45
N LEU A 191 0.29 -26.64 23.29
CA LEU A 191 1.06 -27.57 24.10
C LEU A 191 1.20 -26.97 25.50
N ASP A 192 1.12 -27.79 26.53
CA ASP A 192 1.59 -27.34 27.82
C ASP A 192 3.12 -27.14 27.79
N ILE A 193 3.68 -26.52 28.83
CA ILE A 193 5.10 -26.19 28.90
C ILE A 193 5.98 -27.45 28.78
N GLU A 194 5.50 -28.59 29.26
CA GLU A 194 6.24 -29.86 29.23
C GLU A 194 6.24 -30.44 27.81
N GLU A 195 5.09 -30.47 27.13
CA GLU A 195 4.99 -30.93 25.74
C GLU A 195 5.73 -30.00 24.77
N TYR A 196 5.74 -28.68 25.01
CA TYR A 196 6.59 -27.74 24.26
C TYR A 196 8.08 -28.06 24.44
N ALA A 197 8.52 -28.29 25.69
CA ALA A 197 9.91 -28.65 25.97
C ALA A 197 10.30 -29.97 25.30
N GLU A 198 9.42 -30.98 25.33
CA GLU A 198 9.62 -32.26 24.65
C GLU A 198 9.72 -32.09 23.12
N ARG A 199 8.81 -31.33 22.49
CA ARG A 199 8.88 -31.06 21.04
C ARG A 199 10.11 -30.23 20.68
N TRP A 200 10.46 -29.23 21.49
CA TRP A 200 11.68 -28.45 21.30
C TRP A 200 12.93 -29.34 21.34
N HIS A 201 13.02 -30.25 22.31
CA HIS A 201 14.09 -31.24 22.35
C HIS A 201 14.05 -32.21 21.16
N ALA A 202 12.87 -32.61 20.69
CA ALA A 202 12.73 -33.43 19.49
C ALA A 202 13.24 -32.72 18.23
N LEU A 203 13.06 -31.40 18.12
CA LEU A 203 13.63 -30.60 17.03
C LEU A 203 15.16 -30.50 17.08
N GLN A 204 15.75 -30.64 18.26
CA GLN A 204 17.21 -30.61 18.41
C GLN A 204 17.88 -31.96 18.07
N THR A 205 17.13 -32.96 17.62
CA THR A 205 17.72 -34.22 17.17
C THR A 205 18.64 -34.00 15.95
N PRO A 206 19.73 -34.77 15.81
CA PRO A 206 20.60 -34.67 14.64
C PRO A 206 19.87 -34.85 13.30
N GLU A 207 18.82 -35.66 13.28
CA GLU A 207 17.97 -35.84 12.08
C GLU A 207 17.20 -34.57 11.73
N ASN A 208 16.55 -33.92 12.71
CA ASN A 208 15.81 -32.69 12.48
C ASN A 208 16.72 -31.50 12.15
N HIS A 209 17.93 -31.45 12.74
CA HIS A 209 18.95 -30.50 12.29
C HIS A 209 19.32 -30.73 10.82
N ARG A 210 19.56 -31.97 10.37
CA ARG A 210 19.82 -32.27 8.95
C ARG A 210 18.64 -31.91 8.05
N LYS A 211 17.40 -32.16 8.47
CA LYS A 211 16.20 -31.74 7.74
C LYS A 211 16.12 -30.21 7.61
N SER A 212 16.40 -29.49 8.70
CA SER A 212 16.45 -28.02 8.71
C SER A 212 17.56 -27.48 7.79
N GLU A 213 18.76 -28.08 7.81
CA GLU A 213 19.86 -27.73 6.91
C GLU A 213 19.49 -27.97 5.45
N ARG A 214 18.86 -29.12 5.12
CA ARG A 214 18.36 -29.42 3.78
C ARG A 214 17.27 -28.45 3.34
N TYR A 215 16.34 -28.11 4.22
CA TYR A 215 15.30 -27.13 3.95
C TYR A 215 15.89 -25.75 3.67
N PHE A 216 16.87 -25.32 4.47
CA PHE A 216 17.57 -24.05 4.27
C PHE A 216 18.39 -24.05 2.97
N ALA A 217 19.09 -25.13 2.66
CA ALA A 217 19.81 -25.31 1.40
C ALA A 217 18.86 -25.22 0.19
N ARG A 218 17.71 -25.89 0.25
CA ARG A 218 16.66 -25.78 -0.79
C ARG A 218 16.13 -24.35 -0.91
N SER A 219 15.89 -23.67 0.22
CA SER A 219 15.48 -22.26 0.24
C SER A 219 16.50 -21.34 -0.46
N ILE A 220 17.81 -21.60 -0.29
CA ILE A 220 18.87 -20.89 -1.01
C ILE A 220 18.76 -21.11 -2.52
N VAL A 221 18.68 -22.36 -2.96
CA VAL A 221 18.62 -22.70 -4.40
C VAL A 221 17.38 -22.09 -5.04
N THR A 222 16.22 -22.20 -4.40
CA THR A 222 14.97 -21.59 -4.87
C THR A 222 15.11 -20.06 -4.97
N ALA A 223 15.60 -19.39 -3.93
CA ALA A 223 15.74 -17.93 -3.95
C ALA A 223 16.74 -17.41 -5.00
N ILE A 224 17.78 -18.19 -5.33
CA ILE A 224 18.70 -17.88 -6.44
C ILE A 224 17.99 -18.09 -7.78
N SER A 225 17.29 -19.21 -7.94
CA SER A 225 16.56 -19.56 -9.17
C SER A 225 15.49 -18.53 -9.51
N ASP A 226 14.76 -18.03 -8.51
CA ASP A 226 13.69 -17.03 -8.69
C ASP A 226 14.20 -15.73 -9.33
N LEU A 227 15.49 -15.40 -9.13
CA LEU A 227 16.13 -14.20 -9.65
C LEU A 227 16.95 -14.43 -10.93
N HIS A 228 17.05 -15.67 -11.41
CA HIS A 228 17.89 -16.02 -12.56
C HIS A 228 17.48 -15.28 -13.85
N ASP A 229 16.18 -15.10 -14.05
CA ASP A 229 15.63 -14.53 -15.30
C ASP A 229 15.60 -12.99 -15.30
N PHE A 230 16.06 -12.35 -14.22
CA PHE A 230 16.09 -10.90 -14.12
C PHE A 230 17.48 -10.34 -14.45
N PRO A 231 17.57 -9.23 -15.21
CA PRO A 231 18.84 -8.60 -15.52
C PRO A 231 19.53 -8.07 -14.26
N LEU A 232 20.86 -8.04 -14.31
CA LEU A 232 21.67 -7.39 -13.28
C LEU A 232 21.73 -5.88 -13.49
N VAL A 233 21.68 -5.13 -12.40
CA VAL A 233 21.92 -3.68 -12.40
C VAL A 233 23.33 -3.41 -12.90
N GLU A 234 23.46 -2.45 -13.82
CA GLU A 234 24.76 -2.03 -14.35
C GLU A 234 25.63 -1.46 -13.21
N PRO A 235 26.92 -1.84 -13.08
CA PRO A 235 27.77 -1.29 -12.01
C PRO A 235 27.90 0.23 -12.03
N SER A 236 27.79 0.87 -13.20
CA SER A 236 27.76 2.32 -13.33
C SER A 236 26.49 2.94 -12.73
N ALA A 237 25.37 2.21 -12.68
CA ALA A 237 24.10 2.72 -12.18
C ALA A 237 24.15 3.09 -10.69
N MET A 238 24.85 2.28 -9.89
CA MET A 238 25.11 2.61 -8.49
C MET A 238 26.02 3.84 -8.36
N ARG A 239 27.03 3.98 -9.22
CA ARG A 239 27.90 5.16 -9.19
C ARG A 239 27.11 6.42 -9.54
N ASP A 240 26.39 6.39 -10.67
CA ASP A 240 25.56 7.48 -11.15
C ASP A 240 24.48 7.93 -10.16
N ALA A 241 23.95 7.01 -9.34
CA ALA A 241 22.87 7.30 -8.40
C ALA A 241 23.28 8.11 -7.17
N TRP A 242 24.53 7.99 -6.71
CA TRP A 242 24.99 8.58 -5.44
C TRP A 242 26.31 9.34 -5.50
N TYR A 243 27.20 9.06 -6.46
CA TYR A 243 28.56 9.63 -6.49
C TYR A 243 28.66 10.76 -7.54
N PRO A 244 29.23 11.92 -7.18
CA PRO A 244 29.53 12.98 -8.13
C PRO A 244 30.51 12.53 -9.22
N GLU A 245 30.39 13.08 -10.44
CA GLU A 245 31.30 12.77 -11.56
C GLU A 245 32.76 13.10 -11.25
N GLU A 246 33.02 14.12 -10.43
CA GLU A 246 34.39 14.53 -10.04
C GLU A 246 35.13 13.44 -9.25
N GLU A 247 34.43 12.68 -8.40
CA GLU A 247 35.04 11.58 -7.66
C GLU A 247 35.34 10.38 -8.58
N ALA A 248 34.48 10.15 -9.58
CA ALA A 248 34.68 9.08 -10.55
C ALA A 248 35.90 9.35 -11.47
N GLU A 249 36.10 10.59 -11.91
CA GLU A 249 37.27 10.96 -12.72
C GLU A 249 38.58 10.86 -11.93
N ASN A 250 38.55 11.13 -10.62
CA ASN A 250 39.73 11.01 -9.76
C ASN A 250 40.12 9.54 -9.51
N GLU A 251 39.15 8.64 -9.30
CA GLU A 251 39.46 7.20 -9.18
C GLU A 251 40.05 6.58 -10.46
N GLU A 252 39.62 7.05 -11.64
CA GLU A 252 40.20 6.59 -12.91
C GLU A 252 41.62 7.10 -13.11
N LYS A 253 41.93 8.33 -12.66
CA LYS A 253 43.30 8.87 -12.66
C LYS A 253 44.22 8.09 -11.71
N ASP A 254 43.74 7.79 -10.50
CA ASP A 254 44.54 7.05 -9.49
C ASP A 254 44.86 5.61 -9.92
N LYS A 255 43.95 4.95 -10.66
CA LYS A 255 44.23 3.62 -11.23
C LYS A 255 45.19 3.66 -12.41
N GLY A 256 45.23 4.77 -13.16
CA GLY A 256 46.14 4.97 -14.28
C GLY A 256 47.61 5.13 -13.86
N GLU A 257 47.89 5.63 -12.66
CA GLU A 257 49.26 5.84 -12.16
C GLU A 257 49.87 4.60 -11.49
N ALA A 258 49.05 3.65 -11.03
CA ALA A 258 49.53 2.44 -10.32
C ALA A 258 49.90 1.25 -11.24
N GLU A 259 49.49 1.24 -12.51
CA GLU A 259 49.75 0.12 -13.44
C GLU A 259 50.82 0.41 -14.50
N GLY A 260 51.60 1.48 -14.32
CA GLY A 260 52.72 1.84 -15.20
C GLY A 260 54.02 1.06 -14.92
N GLU A 261 54.04 -0.27 -15.09
CA GLU A 261 55.28 -1.00 -15.38
C GLU A 261 55.01 -2.38 -16.05
N ASP A 262 55.34 -2.43 -17.34
CA ASP A 262 55.64 -3.59 -18.19
C ASP A 262 54.64 -4.76 -18.32
N LYS A 263 53.87 -4.75 -19.43
CA LYS A 263 53.69 -5.96 -20.27
C LYS A 263 53.14 -5.66 -21.68
N PRO A 264 53.77 -6.16 -22.75
CA PRO A 264 53.21 -6.13 -24.10
C PRO A 264 52.46 -7.42 -24.43
N GLY A 265 51.28 -7.27 -25.03
CA GLY A 265 50.70 -8.23 -25.98
C GLY A 265 49.60 -9.16 -25.45
N SER A 266 48.35 -8.89 -25.84
CA SER A 266 47.59 -9.73 -26.78
C SER A 266 46.15 -9.24 -26.88
N ALA A 267 45.73 -8.89 -28.09
CA ALA A 267 44.35 -8.59 -28.42
C ALA A 267 43.52 -9.87 -28.48
N GLN A 268 42.31 -9.86 -27.90
CA GLN A 268 41.16 -10.53 -28.52
C GLN A 268 39.84 -10.01 -27.97
N ALA A 269 38.97 -9.69 -28.92
CA ALA A 269 37.65 -9.11 -28.77
C ALA A 269 36.64 -10.16 -28.28
N GLY A 270 35.76 -9.74 -27.37
CA GLY A 270 34.53 -10.44 -27.01
C GLY A 270 33.35 -9.46 -27.11
N GLN A 271 32.66 -9.48 -28.24
CA GLN A 271 31.36 -8.84 -28.40
C GLN A 271 30.33 -9.61 -27.57
N ASN A 272 29.60 -8.95 -26.67
CA ASN A 272 28.42 -9.54 -26.03
C ASN A 272 27.22 -8.60 -26.14
N HIS A 273 26.10 -9.19 -26.57
CA HIS A 273 24.85 -8.55 -26.94
C HIS A 273 24.00 -8.18 -25.71
N GLY A 274 23.59 -6.91 -25.66
CA GLY A 274 22.57 -6.40 -24.74
C GLY A 274 21.97 -5.13 -25.34
N ARG A 275 21.03 -5.31 -26.28
CA ARG A 275 20.45 -4.26 -27.11
C ARG A 275 19.43 -3.44 -26.32
N ASN A 276 19.90 -2.58 -25.42
CA ASN A 276 19.15 -1.40 -25.03
C ASN A 276 19.33 -0.37 -26.15
N HIS A 277 18.30 -0.19 -26.97
CA HIS A 277 18.19 0.90 -27.94
C HIS A 277 18.17 2.25 -27.20
N VAL A 278 19.34 2.68 -26.72
CA VAL A 278 19.66 4.10 -26.69
C VAL A 278 19.64 4.50 -28.16
N ALA A 279 18.85 5.51 -28.52
CA ALA A 279 18.82 6.06 -29.86
C ALA A 279 20.23 6.60 -30.20
N THR A 280 21.13 5.73 -30.65
CA THR A 280 22.17 6.09 -31.60
C THR A 280 21.40 6.77 -32.72
N GLY A 281 21.72 8.04 -32.98
CA GLY A 281 20.96 8.94 -33.86
C GLY A 281 20.99 8.51 -35.33
N ASP A 282 20.51 7.30 -35.61
CA ASP A 282 20.17 6.89 -36.94
C ASP A 282 19.10 7.87 -37.43
N PRO A 283 19.31 8.49 -38.60
CA PRO A 283 18.34 9.41 -39.14
C PRO A 283 16.97 8.71 -39.25
N PRO A 284 15.86 9.39 -38.89
CA PRO A 284 14.54 8.79 -38.96
C PRO A 284 14.28 8.28 -40.37
N SER A 285 13.64 7.11 -40.49
CA SER A 285 13.41 6.53 -41.81
C SER A 285 12.53 7.44 -42.64
N LEU A 286 12.67 7.39 -43.98
CA LEU A 286 11.83 8.19 -44.87
C LEU A 286 10.33 7.92 -44.65
N VAL A 287 9.99 6.69 -44.27
CA VAL A 287 8.61 6.29 -43.90
C VAL A 287 8.15 7.02 -42.65
N ASP A 288 9.00 7.12 -41.62
CA ASP A 288 8.66 7.82 -40.38
C ASP A 288 8.47 9.32 -40.62
N ILE A 289 9.34 9.93 -41.43
CA ILE A 289 9.21 11.35 -41.81
C ILE A 289 7.91 11.56 -42.61
N THR A 290 7.63 10.69 -43.57
CA THR A 290 6.42 10.77 -44.41
C THR A 290 5.17 10.62 -43.56
N LEU A 291 5.12 9.62 -42.67
CA LEU A 291 3.99 9.41 -41.77
C LEU A 291 3.74 10.62 -40.86
N ARG A 292 4.81 11.21 -40.31
CA ARG A 292 4.70 12.44 -39.52
C ARG A 292 4.10 13.58 -40.33
N LYS A 293 4.57 13.77 -41.57
CA LYS A 293 4.02 14.78 -42.48
C LYS A 293 2.58 14.50 -42.89
N SER A 294 2.20 13.24 -43.06
CA SER A 294 0.81 12.85 -43.32
C SER A 294 -0.11 13.16 -42.14
N ILE A 295 0.34 12.96 -40.90
CA ILE A 295 -0.42 13.32 -39.70
C ILE A 295 -0.51 14.84 -39.56
N GLU A 296 0.59 15.58 -39.78
CA GLU A 296 0.58 17.05 -39.82
C GLU A 296 -0.40 17.58 -40.87
N GLN A 297 -0.44 16.96 -42.06
CA GLN A 297 -1.38 17.31 -43.11
C GLN A 297 -2.82 16.99 -42.70
N ALA A 298 -3.07 15.82 -42.12
CA ALA A 298 -4.39 15.42 -41.62
C ALA A 298 -4.91 16.39 -40.54
N ILE A 299 -4.03 16.88 -39.66
CA ILE A 299 -4.35 17.94 -38.69
C ILE A 299 -4.76 19.23 -39.43
N ALA A 300 -3.99 19.62 -40.45
CA ALA A 300 -4.25 20.85 -41.21
C ALA A 300 -5.54 20.79 -42.06
N THR A 301 -5.93 19.61 -42.53
CA THR A 301 -7.15 19.42 -43.34
C THR A 301 -8.36 18.96 -42.55
N GLU A 302 -8.21 18.73 -41.24
CA GLU A 302 -9.24 18.15 -40.37
C GLU A 302 -9.82 16.82 -40.88
N ASP A 303 -8.96 15.99 -41.50
CA ASP A 303 -9.35 14.72 -42.10
C ASP A 303 -8.29 13.65 -41.85
N ALA A 304 -8.63 12.66 -41.02
CA ALA A 304 -7.77 11.52 -40.70
C ALA A 304 -8.08 10.26 -41.52
N SER A 305 -9.10 10.28 -42.39
CA SER A 305 -9.57 9.09 -43.11
C SER A 305 -8.47 8.43 -43.94
N GLY A 306 -7.66 9.24 -44.64
CA GLY A 306 -6.54 8.76 -45.45
C GLY A 306 -5.40 8.10 -44.66
N LEU A 307 -5.33 8.31 -43.34
CA LEU A 307 -4.38 7.60 -42.49
C LEU A 307 -4.88 6.19 -42.17
N GLU A 308 -6.19 5.99 -41.99
CA GLU A 308 -6.72 4.71 -41.54
C GLU A 308 -6.39 3.56 -42.51
N ASP A 309 -6.37 3.82 -43.80
CA ASP A 309 -6.16 2.80 -44.83
C ASP A 309 -4.69 2.42 -45.08
N LEU A 310 -3.74 3.03 -44.38
CA LEU A 310 -2.32 2.78 -44.60
C LEU A 310 -1.91 1.39 -44.06
N PRO A 311 -1.43 0.46 -44.90
CA PRO A 311 -1.16 -0.93 -44.49
C PRO A 311 0.03 -1.08 -43.55
N PHE A 312 0.99 -0.15 -43.59
CA PHE A 312 2.19 -0.16 -42.75
C PHE A 312 1.96 0.47 -41.36
N LEU A 313 0.73 0.93 -41.07
CA LEU A 313 0.46 1.62 -39.83
C LEU A 313 0.63 0.73 -38.61
N GLN A 314 0.32 -0.56 -38.70
CA GLN A 314 0.44 -1.48 -37.57
C GLN A 314 1.86 -1.53 -37.01
N ASP A 315 2.88 -1.55 -37.88
CA ASP A 315 4.30 -1.58 -37.46
C ASP A 315 4.82 -0.22 -36.96
N ARG A 316 4.07 0.86 -37.21
CA ARG A 316 4.44 2.26 -36.92
C ARG A 316 3.47 2.94 -35.94
N MET A 317 2.63 2.16 -35.25
CA MET A 317 1.66 2.67 -34.27
C MET A 317 2.29 3.52 -33.19
N HIS A 318 3.51 3.21 -32.75
CA HIS A 318 4.24 4.02 -31.78
C HIS A 318 4.47 5.48 -32.26
N ILE A 319 4.70 5.73 -33.55
CA ILE A 319 4.86 7.08 -34.10
C ILE A 319 3.52 7.82 -34.11
N VAL A 320 2.45 7.11 -34.46
CA VAL A 320 1.08 7.65 -34.42
C VAL A 320 0.70 8.00 -32.98
N ASP A 321 0.91 7.07 -32.03
CA ASP A 321 0.69 7.26 -30.59
C ASP A 321 1.43 8.50 -30.08
N ASP A 322 2.72 8.63 -30.39
CA ASP A 322 3.54 9.79 -30.01
C ASP A 322 2.96 11.09 -30.55
N MET A 323 2.57 11.13 -31.82
CA MET A 323 2.01 12.35 -32.42
C MET A 323 0.63 12.70 -31.86
N LEU A 324 -0.26 11.72 -31.70
CA LEU A 324 -1.59 11.95 -31.17
C LEU A 324 -1.56 12.49 -29.72
N ARG A 325 -0.56 12.08 -28.92
CA ARG A 325 -0.34 12.62 -27.57
C ARG A 325 0.07 14.10 -27.54
N THR A 326 0.62 14.63 -28.64
CA THR A 326 1.00 16.05 -28.71
C THR A 326 -0.19 16.98 -28.99
N LEU A 327 -1.35 16.43 -29.35
CA LEU A 327 -2.55 17.21 -29.65
C LEU A 327 -3.22 17.69 -28.36
N SER A 328 -3.41 19.01 -28.25
CA SER A 328 -4.10 19.63 -27.12
C SER A 328 -4.73 20.96 -27.58
N PRO A 329 -6.08 21.08 -27.59
CA PRO A 329 -7.06 20.03 -27.30
C PRO A 329 -7.01 18.89 -28.34
N PHE A 330 -7.51 17.70 -27.97
CA PHE A 330 -7.56 16.57 -28.89
C PHE A 330 -8.70 16.72 -29.92
N PRO A 331 -8.45 16.65 -31.23
CA PRO A 331 -9.51 16.81 -32.24
C PRO A 331 -10.39 15.57 -32.43
N ASP A 332 -11.70 15.76 -32.58
CA ASP A 332 -12.68 14.67 -32.72
C ASP A 332 -12.46 13.80 -33.97
N PHE A 333 -11.99 14.39 -35.07
CA PHE A 333 -11.76 13.66 -36.32
C PHE A 333 -10.62 12.63 -36.23
N PHE A 334 -9.78 12.66 -35.18
CA PHE A 334 -8.78 11.63 -34.89
C PHE A 334 -9.29 10.50 -33.97
N LEU A 335 -10.51 10.60 -33.42
CA LEU A 335 -11.05 9.56 -32.52
C LEU A 335 -11.15 8.17 -33.16
N PRO A 336 -11.52 8.01 -34.43
CA PRO A 336 -11.56 6.67 -35.04
C PRO A 336 -10.16 6.03 -35.10
N LEU A 337 -9.14 6.81 -35.50
CA LEU A 337 -7.75 6.37 -35.51
C LEU A 337 -7.25 6.01 -34.11
N LEU A 338 -7.53 6.86 -33.11
CA LEU A 338 -7.20 6.59 -31.70
C LEU A 338 -7.93 5.34 -31.19
N SER A 339 -9.20 5.16 -31.51
CA SER A 339 -9.98 3.98 -31.11
C SER A 339 -9.37 2.69 -31.66
N ARG A 340 -8.84 2.73 -32.89
CA ARG A 340 -8.10 1.60 -33.47
C ARG A 340 -6.80 1.32 -32.73
N LEU A 341 -6.00 2.36 -32.45
CA LEU A 341 -4.77 2.24 -31.67
C LEU A 341 -5.04 1.69 -30.26
N VAL A 342 -6.10 2.16 -29.62
CA VAL A 342 -6.52 1.72 -28.28
C VAL A 342 -6.83 0.23 -28.27
N LYS A 343 -7.63 -0.24 -29.24
CA LYS A 343 -7.96 -1.67 -29.38
C LYS A 343 -6.73 -2.53 -29.67
N ALA A 344 -5.75 -2.00 -30.40
CA ALA A 344 -4.56 -2.74 -30.79
C ALA A 344 -3.51 -2.85 -29.67
N GLU A 345 -3.27 -1.77 -28.91
CA GLU A 345 -2.10 -1.68 -28.04
C GLU A 345 -2.39 -1.26 -26.59
N LYS A 346 -3.48 -0.53 -26.34
CA LYS A 346 -3.71 0.12 -25.04
C LYS A 346 -4.76 -0.58 -24.17
N TYR A 347 -5.64 -1.37 -24.78
CA TYR A 347 -6.64 -2.17 -24.09
C TYR A 347 -6.12 -3.58 -23.81
N ARG A 348 -5.99 -3.92 -22.53
CA ARG A 348 -5.49 -5.23 -22.05
C ARG A 348 -6.60 -5.97 -21.32
N GLY A 349 -7.64 -6.37 -22.07
CA GLY A 349 -8.76 -7.16 -21.56
C GLY A 349 -9.75 -6.35 -20.72
N THR A 350 -9.34 -5.82 -19.56
CA THR A 350 -10.20 -4.99 -18.68
C THR A 350 -9.52 -3.70 -18.24
N SER A 351 -8.25 -3.51 -18.60
CA SER A 351 -7.48 -2.30 -18.32
C SER A 351 -7.29 -1.47 -19.59
N LEU A 352 -7.54 -0.17 -19.50
CA LEU A 352 -7.40 0.80 -20.58
C LEU A 352 -6.42 1.91 -20.19
N ASP A 353 -5.36 2.09 -20.98
CA ASP A 353 -4.38 3.17 -20.80
C ASP A 353 -4.52 4.31 -21.82
N LEU A 354 -5.07 5.44 -21.39
CA LEU A 354 -5.18 6.69 -22.14
C LEU A 354 -4.30 7.79 -21.54
N ALA A 355 -3.28 7.46 -20.74
CA ALA A 355 -2.40 8.47 -20.17
C ALA A 355 -1.76 9.31 -21.28
N GLY A 356 -1.52 10.60 -21.06
CA GLY A 356 -0.84 11.51 -21.98
C GLY A 356 -1.68 12.04 -23.14
N TYR A 357 -2.95 11.67 -23.25
CA TYR A 357 -3.86 12.27 -24.23
C TYR A 357 -4.67 13.40 -23.58
N SER A 358 -4.83 14.52 -24.30
CA SER A 358 -5.66 15.67 -23.85
C SER A 358 -7.12 15.51 -24.27
N LEU A 359 -7.74 14.40 -23.84
CA LEU A 359 -9.12 14.04 -24.22
C LEU A 359 -10.15 14.72 -23.32
N SER A 360 -11.26 15.15 -23.91
CA SER A 360 -12.46 15.54 -23.15
C SER A 360 -13.17 14.32 -22.56
N VAL A 361 -14.04 14.52 -21.57
CA VAL A 361 -14.86 13.44 -21.00
C VAL A 361 -15.70 12.73 -22.05
N HIS A 362 -16.33 13.46 -22.97
CA HIS A 362 -17.15 12.88 -24.03
C HIS A 362 -16.34 12.01 -25.00
N GLN A 363 -15.10 12.42 -25.31
CA GLN A 363 -14.19 11.63 -26.14
C GLN A 363 -13.78 10.33 -25.44
N ILE A 364 -13.44 10.41 -24.14
CA ILE A 364 -13.13 9.24 -23.33
C ILE A 364 -14.32 8.28 -23.35
N LEU A 365 -15.53 8.79 -23.05
CA LEU A 365 -16.75 7.99 -23.04
C LEU A 365 -17.07 7.36 -24.41
N SER A 366 -16.81 8.08 -25.51
CA SER A 366 -16.96 7.56 -26.86
C SER A 366 -16.03 6.37 -27.14
N ILE A 367 -14.75 6.48 -26.73
CA ILE A 367 -13.77 5.39 -26.88
C ILE A 367 -14.16 4.20 -26.00
N THR A 368 -14.55 4.45 -24.75
CA THR A 368 -14.90 3.38 -23.81
C THR A 368 -16.17 2.65 -24.19
N ALA A 369 -17.14 3.33 -24.82
CA ALA A 369 -18.38 2.71 -25.29
C ALA A 369 -18.16 1.64 -26.37
N ALA A 370 -17.02 1.68 -27.05
CA ALA A 370 -16.65 0.70 -28.09
C ALA A 370 -15.90 -0.53 -27.55
N LEU A 371 -15.74 -0.65 -26.23
CA LEU A 371 -15.01 -1.72 -25.53
C LEU A 371 -15.99 -2.49 -24.62
N PRO A 372 -15.78 -3.80 -24.41
CA PRO A 372 -16.76 -4.65 -23.72
C PRO A 372 -16.91 -4.30 -22.23
N GLU A 373 -15.80 -4.19 -21.50
CA GLU A 373 -15.80 -3.82 -20.08
C GLU A 373 -14.47 -3.18 -19.69
N ILE A 374 -14.53 -2.16 -18.82
CA ILE A 374 -13.35 -1.46 -18.32
C ILE A 374 -13.41 -1.43 -16.80
N LEU A 375 -12.51 -2.17 -16.18
CA LEU A 375 -12.32 -2.21 -14.74
C LEU A 375 -11.24 -1.23 -14.30
N SER A 376 -10.17 -1.06 -15.09
CA SER A 376 -9.10 -0.10 -14.81
C SER A 376 -8.94 0.92 -15.93
N LEU A 377 -8.89 2.20 -15.57
CA LEU A 377 -8.71 3.31 -16.50
C LEU A 377 -7.56 4.22 -16.05
N ASN A 378 -6.59 4.45 -16.93
CA ASN A 378 -5.51 5.40 -16.70
C ASN A 378 -5.66 6.63 -17.60
N LEU A 379 -5.83 7.79 -16.96
CA LEU A 379 -5.99 9.11 -17.59
C LEU A 379 -4.86 10.07 -17.19
N SER A 380 -3.73 9.56 -16.69
CA SER A 380 -2.63 10.39 -16.20
C SER A 380 -2.12 11.37 -17.27
N ARG A 381 -1.68 12.58 -16.88
CA ARG A 381 -1.31 13.69 -17.77
C ARG A 381 -2.41 14.18 -18.72
N ASN A 382 -3.69 13.90 -18.45
CA ASN A 382 -4.75 14.58 -19.15
C ASN A 382 -4.88 16.01 -18.59
N SER A 383 -4.59 17.01 -19.43
CA SER A 383 -4.62 18.43 -19.03
C SER A 383 -6.01 19.06 -19.07
N THR A 384 -6.98 18.42 -19.71
CA THR A 384 -8.34 18.92 -19.90
C THR A 384 -9.34 18.38 -18.86
N LEU A 385 -8.99 17.29 -18.18
CA LEU A 385 -9.86 16.63 -17.22
C LEU A 385 -9.97 17.42 -15.89
N THR A 386 -11.21 17.71 -15.48
CA THR A 386 -11.56 18.34 -14.20
C THR A 386 -12.16 17.34 -13.21
N VAL A 387 -12.40 17.75 -11.96
CA VAL A 387 -13.11 16.91 -10.97
C VAL A 387 -14.57 16.65 -11.37
N ALA A 388 -15.21 17.60 -12.06
CA ALA A 388 -16.56 17.40 -12.59
C ALA A 388 -16.59 16.30 -13.67
N ASP A 389 -15.57 16.26 -14.52
CA ASP A 389 -15.40 15.22 -15.53
C ASP A 389 -15.13 13.85 -14.89
N VAL A 390 -14.32 13.80 -13.82
CA VAL A 390 -14.11 12.56 -13.04
C VAL A 390 -15.44 12.02 -12.51
N ARG A 391 -16.29 12.89 -11.95
CA ARG A 391 -17.63 12.51 -11.49
C ARG A 391 -18.51 12.00 -12.64
N GLU A 392 -18.49 12.65 -13.81
CA GLU A 392 -19.23 12.20 -14.99
C GLU A 392 -18.75 10.82 -15.47
N LEU A 393 -17.43 10.61 -15.54
CA LEU A 393 -16.83 9.32 -15.90
C LEU A 393 -17.27 8.20 -14.96
N LEU A 394 -17.21 8.43 -13.65
CA LEU A 394 -17.60 7.43 -12.65
C LEU A 394 -19.08 7.04 -12.77
N ARG A 395 -19.95 7.97 -13.12
CA ARG A 395 -21.38 7.70 -13.37
C ARG A 395 -21.61 6.92 -14.65
N ALA A 396 -20.85 7.23 -15.70
CA ALA A 396 -20.98 6.58 -17.00
C ALA A 396 -20.31 5.20 -17.07
N LEU A 397 -19.34 4.93 -16.19
CA LEU A 397 -18.57 3.69 -16.13
C LEU A 397 -18.75 3.00 -14.76
N PRO A 398 -19.94 2.44 -14.46
CA PRO A 398 -20.23 1.87 -13.15
C PRO A 398 -19.39 0.65 -12.81
N SER A 399 -18.83 -0.08 -13.79
CA SER A 399 -17.92 -1.21 -13.55
C SER A 399 -16.47 -0.78 -13.25
N LEU A 400 -16.17 0.51 -13.35
CA LEU A 400 -14.82 1.00 -13.12
C LEU A 400 -14.44 0.83 -11.64
N ASN A 401 -13.38 0.06 -11.39
CA ASN A 401 -12.87 -0.22 -10.05
C ASN A 401 -11.53 0.45 -9.75
N ARG A 402 -10.80 0.87 -10.80
CA ARG A 402 -9.50 1.51 -10.65
C ARG A 402 -9.36 2.69 -11.59
N LEU A 403 -9.10 3.87 -11.03
CA LEU A 403 -8.88 5.10 -11.78
C LEU A 403 -7.50 5.68 -11.44
N VAL A 404 -6.70 5.96 -12.46
CA VAL A 404 -5.37 6.58 -12.33
C VAL A 404 -5.38 7.95 -12.98
N ILE A 405 -5.16 9.00 -12.20
CA ILE A 405 -5.24 10.41 -12.62
C ILE A 405 -4.01 11.19 -12.11
N ILE A 406 -2.82 10.71 -12.44
CA ILE A 406 -1.56 11.32 -12.00
C ILE A 406 -1.18 12.45 -12.94
N ASN A 407 -0.76 13.61 -12.41
CA ASN A 407 -0.38 14.80 -13.18
C ASN A 407 -1.51 15.38 -14.06
N CYS A 408 -2.78 15.24 -13.65
CA CYS A 408 -3.89 15.93 -14.30
C CYS A 408 -4.04 17.33 -13.69
N ALA A 409 -3.47 18.35 -14.34
CA ALA A 409 -3.31 19.69 -13.74
C ALA A 409 -4.63 20.38 -13.35
N ALA A 410 -5.73 20.04 -14.01
CA ALA A 410 -7.06 20.59 -13.75
C ALA A 410 -7.88 19.78 -12.73
N VAL A 411 -7.34 18.68 -12.19
CA VAL A 411 -7.92 17.94 -11.05
C VAL A 411 -7.26 18.46 -9.77
N HIS A 412 -7.93 19.37 -9.07
CA HIS A 412 -7.38 19.95 -7.85
C HIS A 412 -7.56 19.04 -6.62
N ASP A 413 -6.52 18.97 -5.78
CA ASP A 413 -6.50 18.13 -4.56
C ASP A 413 -7.76 18.35 -3.68
N ALA A 414 -8.09 19.61 -3.36
CA ALA A 414 -9.20 19.95 -2.47
C ALA A 414 -10.58 19.60 -3.05
N GLU A 415 -10.77 19.81 -4.35
CA GLU A 415 -12.03 19.49 -5.04
C GLU A 415 -12.24 17.98 -5.16
N LEU A 416 -11.16 17.22 -5.39
CA LEU A 416 -11.23 15.77 -5.43
C LEU A 416 -11.59 15.21 -4.05
N VAL A 417 -11.00 15.75 -2.97
CA VAL A 417 -11.35 15.38 -1.60
C VAL A 417 -12.80 15.73 -1.28
N ALA A 418 -13.28 16.91 -1.71
CA ALA A 418 -14.68 17.30 -1.58
C ALA A 418 -15.62 16.34 -2.34
N LEU A 419 -15.28 15.93 -3.57
CA LEU A 419 -16.03 14.91 -4.31
C LEU A 419 -16.18 13.61 -3.50
N MET A 420 -15.10 13.16 -2.87
CA MET A 420 -15.12 11.93 -2.07
C MET A 420 -15.97 12.04 -0.79
N HIS A 421 -16.11 13.26 -0.26
CA HIS A 421 -16.96 13.54 0.89
C HIS A 421 -18.43 13.66 0.48
N ASP A 422 -18.71 14.48 -0.54
CA ASP A 422 -20.05 14.94 -0.91
C ASP A 422 -20.79 13.99 -1.85
N ASP A 423 -20.08 13.15 -2.61
CA ASP A 423 -20.65 12.25 -3.62
C ASP A 423 -20.07 10.83 -3.52
N ALA A 424 -20.01 10.30 -2.30
CA ALA A 424 -19.49 8.95 -2.03
C ALA A 424 -20.20 7.84 -2.83
N GLU A 425 -21.47 8.05 -3.21
CA GLU A 425 -22.26 7.16 -4.04
C GLU A 425 -21.58 6.86 -5.38
N THR A 426 -21.01 7.88 -6.03
CA THR A 426 -20.32 7.71 -7.32
C THR A 426 -19.02 6.92 -7.23
N LEU A 427 -18.49 6.73 -6.03
CA LEU A 427 -17.20 6.08 -5.77
C LEU A 427 -17.36 4.65 -5.23
N ARG A 428 -18.59 4.13 -5.12
CA ARG A 428 -18.89 2.83 -4.49
C ARG A 428 -18.22 1.63 -5.16
N ASN A 429 -17.99 1.70 -6.46
CA ASN A 429 -17.31 0.63 -7.20
C ASN A 429 -15.79 0.85 -7.29
N ILE A 430 -15.29 2.01 -6.87
CA ILE A 430 -13.86 2.31 -6.91
C ILE A 430 -13.15 1.64 -5.74
N HIS A 431 -12.25 0.73 -6.06
CA HIS A 431 -11.32 0.10 -5.13
C HIS A 431 -10.01 0.88 -5.02
N SER A 432 -9.60 1.54 -6.11
CA SER A 432 -8.32 2.25 -6.18
C SER A 432 -8.42 3.54 -6.98
N LEU A 433 -8.17 4.66 -6.31
CA LEU A 433 -8.03 5.98 -6.94
C LEU A 433 -6.60 6.46 -6.74
N LEU A 434 -5.81 6.50 -7.82
CA LEU A 434 -4.41 6.93 -7.78
C LEU A 434 -4.30 8.39 -8.21
N HIS A 435 -4.20 9.26 -7.19
CA HIS A 435 -4.01 10.69 -7.33
C HIS A 435 -2.93 11.18 -6.35
N PRO A 436 -2.09 12.18 -6.70
CA PRO A 436 -1.05 12.68 -5.80
C PRO A 436 -1.55 13.09 -4.41
N ALA A 437 -2.75 13.65 -4.28
CA ALA A 437 -3.35 13.99 -2.99
C ALA A 437 -3.46 12.78 -2.04
N LEU A 438 -3.89 11.63 -2.58
CA LEU A 438 -4.08 10.39 -1.83
C LEU A 438 -2.75 9.68 -1.56
N MET A 439 -1.79 9.82 -2.50
CA MET A 439 -0.48 9.17 -2.40
C MET A 439 0.49 9.90 -1.45
N ARG A 440 0.39 11.24 -1.33
CA ARG A 440 1.26 12.06 -0.45
C ARG A 440 0.98 11.82 1.03
N ALA A 441 -0.27 11.55 1.39
CA ALA A 441 -0.69 11.29 2.77
C ALA A 441 0.11 10.14 3.41
N CYS A 442 0.58 9.19 2.61
CA CYS A 442 1.31 8.01 3.08
C CYS A 442 2.80 8.27 3.43
N VAL A 443 3.39 9.42 3.09
CA VAL A 443 4.86 9.60 3.06
C VAL A 443 5.38 10.85 3.77
N GLN A 444 4.58 11.93 3.89
CA GLN A 444 5.11 13.27 4.20
C GLN A 444 5.26 13.60 5.69
N SER A 445 5.13 12.65 6.61
CA SER A 445 5.38 12.92 8.02
C SER A 445 6.84 13.38 8.23
N PRO A 446 7.09 14.63 8.68
CA PRO A 446 8.44 15.15 8.83
C PRO A 446 9.23 14.28 9.82
N PRO A 447 10.52 14.02 9.56
CA PRO A 447 11.35 13.25 10.48
C PRO A 447 11.39 13.98 11.82
N SER A 448 10.94 13.33 12.90
CA SER A 448 11.07 13.90 14.25
C SER A 448 12.55 13.99 14.59
N THR A 449 13.11 15.19 14.51
CA THR A 449 14.44 15.52 15.02
C THR A 449 14.45 15.34 16.54
N GLY A 450 14.72 14.12 17.02
CA GLY A 450 14.95 13.82 18.45
C GLY A 450 13.99 12.83 19.12
N GLY A 451 13.08 12.16 18.40
CA GLY A 451 12.21 11.11 18.97
C GLY A 451 12.82 9.71 18.82
N HIS A 452 12.75 8.88 19.88
CA HIS A 452 13.20 7.48 19.82
C HIS A 452 12.41 6.71 18.73
N PRO A 453 13.06 5.92 17.86
CA PRO A 453 12.43 5.24 16.71
C PRO A 453 11.27 4.28 17.04
N TRP A 454 11.05 3.94 18.31
CA TRP A 454 9.98 3.04 18.75
C TRP A 454 8.70 3.77 19.16
N PHE A 455 8.76 5.09 19.39
CA PHE A 455 7.55 5.84 19.71
C PHE A 455 6.91 6.33 18.42
N PRO A 456 5.65 5.96 18.13
CA PRO A 456 4.96 6.45 16.95
C PRO A 456 4.93 7.97 16.95
N ARG A 457 5.11 8.55 15.76
CA ARG A 457 5.17 10.00 15.53
C ARG A 457 3.96 10.70 16.14
N LYS A 458 4.13 11.98 16.52
CA LYS A 458 2.99 12.86 16.81
C LYS A 458 1.95 12.69 15.70
N ALA A 459 0.69 12.45 16.09
CA ALA A 459 -0.41 12.17 15.19
C ALA A 459 -0.28 13.05 13.95
N ALA A 460 -0.18 12.41 12.79
CA ALA A 460 -0.11 13.10 11.51
C ALA A 460 -1.22 14.15 11.47
N VAL A 461 -0.92 15.31 10.90
CA VAL A 461 -1.94 16.30 10.56
C VAL A 461 -3.06 15.54 9.85
N HIS A 462 -4.30 15.63 10.35
CA HIS A 462 -5.47 14.99 9.75
C HIS A 462 -5.38 15.19 8.25
N SER A 463 -5.37 14.10 7.47
CA SER A 463 -5.21 14.23 6.02
C SER A 463 -6.38 14.99 5.38
N GLY A 464 -7.49 15.11 6.12
CA GLY A 464 -8.75 15.64 5.61
C GLY A 464 -9.41 14.70 4.60
N LEU A 465 -8.86 13.51 4.40
CA LEU A 465 -9.41 12.52 3.48
C LEU A 465 -10.62 11.85 4.14
N PRO A 466 -11.72 11.66 3.40
CA PRO A 466 -12.83 10.87 3.90
C PRO A 466 -12.37 9.43 4.07
N ILE A 467 -12.77 8.82 5.17
CA ILE A 467 -12.48 7.42 5.48
C ILE A 467 -13.80 6.68 5.53
N ARG A 468 -13.92 5.68 4.66
CA ARG A 468 -15.14 4.86 4.55
C ARG A 468 -14.94 3.46 5.09
N MET A 469 -13.70 2.99 5.14
CA MET A 469 -13.36 1.72 5.75
C MET A 469 -12.06 1.85 6.55
N THR A 470 -12.01 1.24 7.72
CA THR A 470 -10.79 1.12 8.52
C THR A 470 -10.66 -0.30 9.02
N VAL A 471 -9.47 -0.88 8.91
CA VAL A 471 -9.15 -2.19 9.47
C VAL A 471 -8.16 -1.99 10.59
N VAL A 472 -8.45 -2.51 11.78
CA VAL A 472 -7.58 -2.37 12.95
C VAL A 472 -7.47 -3.68 13.71
N THR A 473 -6.32 -3.85 14.36
CA THR A 473 -6.13 -4.88 15.38
C THR A 473 -6.01 -4.22 16.74
N PHE A 474 -6.63 -4.80 17.76
CA PHE A 474 -6.46 -4.34 19.15
C PHE A 474 -5.63 -5.35 19.92
N GLU A 475 -4.31 -5.20 19.85
CA GLU A 475 -3.40 -6.03 20.61
C GLU A 475 -3.28 -5.54 22.06
N HIS A 476 -3.29 -6.47 23.02
CA HIS A 476 -3.39 -6.14 24.45
C HIS A 476 -2.11 -5.53 25.06
N SER A 477 -0.97 -5.67 24.39
CA SER A 477 0.35 -5.35 24.94
C SER A 477 1.00 -4.11 24.31
N HIS A 478 0.65 -3.75 23.08
CA HIS A 478 1.37 -2.70 22.37
C HIS A 478 0.60 -1.37 22.35
N PRO A 479 1.25 -0.22 22.67
CA PRO A 479 0.57 1.06 22.70
C PRO A 479 0.09 1.54 21.33
N SER A 480 0.57 0.97 20.22
CA SER A 480 0.14 1.32 18.86
C SER A 480 -0.91 0.34 18.37
N THR A 481 -2.14 0.83 18.19
CA THR A 481 -3.16 0.13 17.40
C THR A 481 -2.66 0.02 15.96
N PRO A 482 -2.34 -1.18 15.47
CA PRO A 482 -1.96 -1.39 14.10
C PRO A 482 -3.19 -1.43 13.21
N GLY A 483 -3.11 -0.86 12.01
CA GLY A 483 -4.25 -0.81 11.13
C GLY A 483 -4.01 -0.04 9.85
N VAL A 484 -5.05 0.08 9.06
CA VAL A 484 -5.04 0.71 7.75
C VAL A 484 -6.41 1.32 7.47
N SER A 485 -6.43 2.45 6.76
CA SER A 485 -7.66 3.15 6.39
C SER A 485 -7.81 3.25 4.88
N PHE A 486 -9.05 3.28 4.41
CA PHE A 486 -9.41 3.38 3.00
C PHE A 486 -10.43 4.49 2.79
N PRO A 487 -10.29 5.24 1.68
CA PRO A 487 -11.29 6.21 1.30
C PRO A 487 -12.59 5.58 0.77
N PHE A 488 -12.57 4.28 0.44
CA PHE A 488 -13.70 3.55 -0.14
C PHE A 488 -13.92 2.22 0.59
N VAL A 489 -15.13 1.69 0.51
CA VAL A 489 -15.43 0.32 0.93
C VAL A 489 -15.29 -0.57 -0.30
N ALA A 490 -14.34 -1.51 -0.26
CA ALA A 490 -14.11 -2.45 -1.36
C ALA A 490 -14.27 -3.89 -0.84
N PRO A 491 -15.50 -4.42 -0.76
CA PRO A 491 -15.77 -5.71 -0.12
C PRO A 491 -14.93 -6.86 -0.68
N GLY A 492 -14.71 -6.89 -2.00
CA GLY A 492 -13.85 -7.90 -2.63
C GLY A 492 -12.39 -7.84 -2.18
N VAL A 493 -11.84 -6.64 -1.96
CA VAL A 493 -10.48 -6.45 -1.42
C VAL A 493 -10.42 -6.91 0.04
N ILE A 494 -11.47 -6.64 0.82
CA ILE A 494 -11.53 -7.07 2.23
C ILE A 494 -11.59 -8.60 2.33
N VAL A 495 -12.44 -9.24 1.53
CA VAL A 495 -12.55 -10.70 1.50
C VAL A 495 -11.22 -11.33 1.07
N GLN A 496 -10.62 -10.86 -0.03
CA GLN A 496 -9.34 -11.38 -0.49
C GLN A 496 -8.21 -11.16 0.54
N GLY A 497 -8.14 -9.96 1.13
CA GLY A 497 -7.11 -9.63 2.11
C GLY A 497 -7.20 -10.48 3.37
N LEU A 498 -8.42 -10.76 3.86
CA LEU A 498 -8.63 -11.68 4.98
C LEU A 498 -8.29 -13.12 4.60
N THR A 499 -8.66 -13.56 3.38
CA THR A 499 -8.33 -14.90 2.89
C THR A 499 -6.82 -15.09 2.82
N ASP A 500 -6.09 -14.17 2.19
CA ASP A 500 -4.63 -14.23 2.08
C ASP A 500 -3.98 -14.22 3.48
N LEU A 501 -4.45 -13.34 4.38
CA LEU A 501 -3.95 -13.22 5.74
C LEU A 501 -4.11 -14.51 6.56
N TYR A 502 -5.34 -15.04 6.66
CA TYR A 502 -5.61 -16.21 7.48
C TYR A 502 -5.13 -17.52 6.84
N THR A 503 -5.10 -17.60 5.50
CA THR A 503 -4.46 -18.75 4.81
C THR A 503 -2.98 -18.79 5.13
N ALA A 504 -2.31 -17.63 5.13
CA ALA A 504 -0.91 -17.56 5.49
C ALA A 504 -0.69 -17.95 6.97
N CYS A 505 -1.59 -17.55 7.88
CA CYS A 505 -1.56 -18.00 9.28
C CYS A 505 -1.72 -19.53 9.43
N LEU A 506 -2.58 -20.18 8.63
CA LEU A 506 -2.78 -21.65 8.69
C LEU A 506 -1.52 -22.45 8.39
N HIS A 507 -0.63 -21.91 7.57
CA HIS A 507 0.56 -22.61 7.12
C HIS A 507 1.83 -22.23 7.87
N HIS A 508 1.76 -21.25 8.76
CA HIS A 508 2.94 -20.76 9.46
C HIS A 508 3.20 -21.53 10.74
N THR A 509 4.39 -22.13 10.83
CA THR A 509 4.80 -22.99 11.94
C THR A 509 5.75 -22.31 12.93
N THR A 510 6.17 -21.06 12.67
CA THR A 510 7.15 -20.36 13.52
C THR A 510 6.50 -19.28 14.39
N ALA A 511 6.97 -19.15 15.63
CA ALA A 511 6.40 -18.24 16.63
C ALA A 511 6.56 -16.76 16.20
N MET A 512 5.45 -16.03 16.12
CA MET A 512 5.41 -14.61 15.79
C MET A 512 5.73 -13.74 17.01
N ASP A 513 6.97 -13.78 17.48
CA ASP A 513 7.21 -13.30 18.85
C ASP A 513 7.19 -11.79 19.07
N ASP A 514 7.30 -10.92 18.07
CA ASP A 514 7.39 -9.47 18.35
C ASP A 514 7.05 -8.55 17.15
N MET A 515 6.30 -9.05 16.16
CA MET A 515 6.08 -8.29 14.93
C MET A 515 4.79 -7.50 15.00
N SER A 516 4.91 -6.17 15.09
CA SER A 516 3.78 -5.27 15.14
C SER A 516 2.87 -5.53 13.95
N GLY A 517 1.67 -6.08 14.21
CA GLY A 517 0.74 -6.54 13.18
C GLY A 517 0.23 -5.46 12.20
N GLY A 518 0.69 -4.22 12.31
CA GLY A 518 0.23 -3.11 11.47
C GLY A 518 0.62 -3.29 10.03
N ARG A 519 1.88 -3.68 9.81
CA ARG A 519 2.40 -3.79 8.46
C ARG A 519 1.72 -4.91 7.68
N VAL A 520 1.41 -6.04 8.33
CA VAL A 520 0.69 -7.12 7.65
C VAL A 520 -0.71 -6.69 7.22
N LEU A 521 -1.44 -5.92 8.02
CA LEU A 521 -2.75 -5.41 7.61
C LEU A 521 -2.61 -4.45 6.43
N GLU A 522 -1.69 -3.48 6.53
CA GLU A 522 -1.41 -2.55 5.42
C GLU A 522 -1.15 -3.33 4.12
N VAL A 523 -0.38 -4.42 4.19
CA VAL A 523 0.04 -5.18 3.03
C VAL A 523 -1.04 -6.16 2.52
N ALA A 524 -1.79 -6.80 3.42
CA ALA A 524 -2.89 -7.71 3.09
C ALA A 524 -3.98 -7.01 2.28
N PHE A 525 -4.24 -5.73 2.58
CA PHE A 525 -5.27 -4.92 1.92
C PHE A 525 -4.70 -3.92 0.90
N ALA A 526 -3.38 -3.95 0.62
CA ALA A 526 -2.73 -3.12 -0.41
C ALA A 526 -2.77 -3.74 -1.81
N GLY A 527 -3.78 -4.54 -2.14
CA GLY A 527 -3.96 -5.12 -3.47
C GLY A 527 -5.40 -5.08 -3.97
N VAL A 528 -5.57 -5.08 -5.29
CA VAL A 528 -6.85 -5.43 -5.91
C VAL A 528 -7.09 -6.93 -5.70
N ALA A 529 -8.36 -7.35 -5.60
CA ALA A 529 -8.73 -8.75 -5.53
C ALA A 529 -8.08 -9.54 -6.70
N ARG A 530 -7.52 -10.71 -6.38
CA ARG A 530 -6.66 -11.50 -7.26
C ARG A 530 -7.50 -12.61 -7.90
N ALA A 531 -7.14 -13.04 -9.11
CA ALA A 531 -7.64 -14.33 -9.59
C ALA A 531 -7.05 -15.47 -8.73
N PRO A 532 -7.75 -16.61 -8.54
CA PRO A 532 -7.35 -17.66 -7.60
C PRO A 532 -5.96 -18.28 -7.83
N ASP A 533 -5.45 -18.24 -9.06
CA ASP A 533 -4.20 -18.85 -9.50
C ASP A 533 -3.02 -17.88 -9.57
N VAL A 534 -3.29 -16.58 -9.51
CA VAL A 534 -2.25 -15.56 -9.47
C VAL A 534 -1.50 -15.71 -8.13
N PRO A 535 -0.16 -15.64 -8.06
CA PRO A 535 0.54 -15.65 -6.78
C PRO A 535 0.42 -14.29 -6.08
N TRP A 536 0.55 -14.26 -4.76
CA TRP A 536 0.32 -13.06 -3.96
C TRP A 536 1.25 -11.88 -4.33
N HIS A 537 2.50 -12.16 -4.69
CA HIS A 537 3.47 -11.16 -5.10
C HIS A 537 3.25 -10.59 -6.51
N ALA A 538 2.36 -11.19 -7.30
CA ALA A 538 1.96 -10.73 -8.64
C ALA A 538 0.67 -9.87 -8.61
N ARG A 539 0.38 -9.20 -7.48
CA ARG A 539 -0.82 -8.39 -7.34
C ARG A 539 -0.66 -6.98 -7.92
N THR A 540 -1.77 -6.44 -8.43
CA THR A 540 -1.91 -5.00 -8.68
C THR A 540 -2.04 -4.28 -7.36
N ALA A 541 -1.10 -3.39 -7.05
CA ALA A 541 -1.07 -2.71 -5.78
C ALA A 541 -2.09 -1.58 -5.72
N VAL A 542 -2.66 -1.39 -4.54
CA VAL A 542 -3.40 -0.19 -4.18
C VAL A 542 -2.62 0.55 -3.09
N MET A 543 -2.89 1.85 -2.97
CA MET A 543 -2.27 2.69 -1.94
C MET A 543 -3.26 2.84 -0.78
N PRO A 544 -3.19 1.98 0.26
CA PRO A 544 -3.93 2.25 1.48
C PRO A 544 -3.45 3.55 2.13
N LEU A 545 -4.34 4.19 2.90
CA LEU A 545 -3.97 5.31 3.74
C LEU A 545 -3.42 4.79 5.08
N PRO A 546 -2.46 5.49 5.70
CA PRO A 546 -2.08 5.23 7.08
C PRO A 546 -3.32 5.23 8.00
N LEU A 547 -3.26 4.46 9.09
CA LEU A 547 -4.37 4.38 10.04
C LEU A 547 -4.77 5.77 10.57
N GLU A 548 -6.00 6.16 10.29
CA GLU A 548 -6.60 7.41 10.75
C GLU A 548 -7.86 7.14 11.58
N LEU A 549 -7.66 6.46 12.71
CA LEU A 549 -8.75 5.99 13.56
C LEU A 549 -9.66 7.13 14.06
N LYS A 550 -9.10 8.31 14.33
CA LYS A 550 -9.91 9.47 14.76
C LYS A 550 -10.87 9.92 13.66
N THR A 551 -10.39 10.03 12.43
CA THR A 551 -11.22 10.38 11.27
C THR A 551 -12.27 9.30 11.00
N ALA A 552 -11.92 8.03 11.15
CA ALA A 552 -12.85 6.92 10.99
C ALA A 552 -14.00 6.96 12.02
N ILE A 553 -13.69 7.19 13.30
CA ILE A 553 -14.68 7.20 14.39
C ILE A 553 -15.54 8.47 14.38
N MET A 554 -14.97 9.61 13.97
CA MET A 554 -15.69 10.88 13.90
C MET A 554 -16.45 11.08 12.59
N GLY A 555 -16.16 10.26 11.57
CA GLY A 555 -16.80 10.36 10.25
C GLY A 555 -18.24 9.85 10.27
N ALA A 556 -19.10 10.45 9.43
CA ALA A 556 -20.44 9.96 9.19
C ALA A 556 -20.43 8.71 8.30
N ASP A 557 -21.15 7.66 8.72
CA ASP A 557 -21.39 6.39 8.00
C ASP A 557 -20.11 5.77 7.41
N SER A 558 -19.28 5.20 8.29
CA SER A 558 -18.04 4.50 7.95
C SER A 558 -18.03 3.07 8.49
N TRP A 559 -17.22 2.22 7.87
CA TRP A 559 -17.02 0.84 8.30
C TRP A 559 -15.73 0.68 9.08
N LEU A 560 -15.78 -0.14 10.13
CA LEU A 560 -14.64 -0.51 10.95
C LEU A 560 -14.58 -2.04 11.06
N LEU A 561 -13.56 -2.65 10.46
CA LEU A 561 -13.23 -4.05 10.65
C LEU A 561 -12.28 -4.18 11.84
N LEU A 562 -12.80 -4.74 12.92
CA LEU A 562 -12.02 -5.12 14.08
C LEU A 562 -11.49 -6.53 13.91
N LEU A 563 -10.18 -6.68 14.01
CA LEU A 563 -9.51 -7.97 14.07
C LEU A 563 -8.95 -8.18 15.47
N GLY A 564 -9.10 -9.40 15.98
CA GLY A 564 -8.35 -9.84 17.15
C GLY A 564 -6.85 -9.88 16.85
N PRO A 565 -6.03 -10.22 17.85
CA PRO A 565 -4.72 -10.78 17.57
C PRO A 565 -4.87 -11.86 16.50
N LEU A 566 -3.98 -11.84 15.51
CA LEU A 566 -3.89 -12.97 14.60
C LEU A 566 -3.72 -14.24 15.43
N PRO A 567 -4.21 -15.40 14.96
CA PRO A 567 -3.96 -16.67 15.62
C PRO A 567 -2.45 -16.89 15.68
N ASP A 568 -1.83 -16.40 16.75
CA ASP A 568 -0.48 -16.74 17.13
C ASP A 568 -0.57 -17.93 18.06
N VAL A 569 0.45 -18.75 17.94
CA VAL A 569 0.48 -20.09 18.47
C VAL A 569 0.61 -20.13 20.00
N ARG A 570 0.69 -18.95 20.66
CA ARG A 570 0.71 -18.79 22.11
C ARG A 570 -0.61 -18.35 22.73
N SER A 571 -1.58 -17.86 21.95
CA SER A 571 -2.84 -17.35 22.51
C SER A 571 -4.02 -17.48 21.55
N THR A 572 -4.82 -18.53 21.73
CA THR A 572 -6.18 -18.60 21.18
C THR A 572 -7.14 -17.60 21.83
N ARG A 573 -6.73 -16.97 22.94
CA ARG A 573 -7.58 -15.99 23.64
C ARG A 573 -7.64 -14.69 22.84
N GLY A 574 -8.84 -14.36 22.40
CA GLY A 574 -9.16 -13.06 21.82
C GLY A 574 -9.04 -12.98 20.30
N VAL A 575 -8.74 -14.11 19.63
CA VAL A 575 -8.88 -14.25 18.17
C VAL A 575 -10.35 -14.06 17.79
N GLY A 576 -10.60 -13.37 16.70
CA GLY A 576 -11.94 -13.14 16.19
C GLY A 576 -11.97 -11.93 15.27
N TYR A 577 -13.15 -11.61 14.75
CA TYR A 577 -13.35 -10.44 13.93
C TYR A 577 -14.75 -9.85 14.12
N ALA A 578 -14.93 -8.58 13.78
CA ALA A 578 -16.25 -7.97 13.69
C ALA A 578 -16.25 -6.84 12.67
N PHE A 579 -17.33 -6.73 11.91
CA PHE A 579 -17.59 -5.58 11.06
C PHE A 579 -18.53 -4.64 11.81
N LEU A 580 -18.12 -3.39 11.98
CA LEU A 580 -18.91 -2.36 12.62
C LEU A 580 -19.31 -1.32 11.59
N ARG A 581 -20.60 -1.01 11.48
CA ARG A 581 -21.07 0.17 10.75
C ARG A 581 -21.26 1.29 11.76
N LEU A 582 -20.40 2.30 11.68
CA LEU A 582 -20.44 3.45 12.57
C LEU A 582 -21.55 4.39 12.09
N ARG A 583 -22.51 4.67 12.97
CA ARG A 583 -23.63 5.57 12.67
C ARG A 583 -23.31 6.97 13.21
N PRO A 584 -23.64 8.03 12.45
CA PRO A 584 -23.63 9.36 13.03
C PRO A 584 -24.53 9.36 14.27
N GLU A 585 -24.10 10.08 15.31
CA GLU A 585 -24.97 10.35 16.44
C GLU A 585 -26.25 10.97 15.86
N PRO A 586 -27.45 10.42 16.17
CA PRO A 586 -28.68 11.01 15.67
C PRO A 586 -28.64 12.46 16.10
N GLU A 587 -28.67 13.40 15.14
CA GLU A 587 -28.81 14.81 15.47
C GLU A 587 -30.02 14.86 16.38
N GLU A 588 -29.81 15.16 17.67
CA GLU A 588 -30.92 15.31 18.59
C GLU A 588 -31.86 16.26 17.86
N PRO A 589 -33.11 15.82 17.56
CA PRO A 589 -34.03 16.66 16.84
C PRO A 589 -33.97 17.99 17.55
N ALA A 590 -33.78 19.08 16.81
CA ALA A 590 -33.69 20.42 17.37
C ALA A 590 -35.06 20.77 17.97
N GLU A 591 -35.45 20.05 19.02
CA GLU A 591 -36.59 20.25 19.87
C GLU A 591 -36.33 21.59 20.47
N CYS A 592 -36.99 22.57 19.84
CA CYS A 592 -37.35 23.88 20.35
C CYS A 592 -36.57 24.21 21.62
N ARG A 593 -35.29 24.59 21.47
CA ARG A 593 -34.74 25.54 22.43
C ARG A 593 -35.65 26.74 22.31
N GLU A 594 -36.66 26.78 23.17
CA GLU A 594 -37.56 27.90 23.28
C GLU A 594 -36.67 29.14 23.31
N PRO A 595 -36.86 30.10 22.39
CA PRO A 595 -36.07 31.32 22.43
C PRO A 595 -36.25 31.89 23.82
N ALA A 596 -35.16 31.99 24.58
CA ALA A 596 -35.20 32.53 25.92
C ALA A 596 -35.91 33.88 25.82
N ALA A 597 -37.09 33.96 26.46
CA ALA A 597 -38.01 35.06 26.28
C ALA A 597 -37.34 36.39 26.66
N ASP A 598 -36.99 37.18 25.65
CA ASP A 598 -36.67 38.59 25.83
C ASP A 598 -37.92 39.29 26.40
N THR A 599 -37.74 39.82 27.61
CA THR A 599 -38.79 40.50 28.35
C THR A 599 -38.91 41.94 27.84
N GLU A 600 -39.82 42.20 26.90
CA GLU A 600 -40.33 43.55 26.65
C GLU A 600 -41.88 43.59 26.61
N ALA A 601 -42.40 44.66 27.18
CA ALA A 601 -43.78 44.90 27.62
C ALA A 601 -44.73 45.38 26.47
N PRO A 602 -46.06 45.46 26.70
CA PRO A 602 -47.07 45.23 25.66
C PRO A 602 -47.67 46.50 25.03
N SER A 603 -48.21 46.36 23.81
CA SER A 603 -49.27 47.24 23.30
C SER A 603 -50.15 46.58 22.23
N THR A 604 -51.37 46.25 22.66
CA THR A 604 -52.68 46.45 21.97
C THR A 604 -52.97 45.87 20.57
N ALA A 605 -53.83 44.85 20.61
CA ALA A 605 -55.19 44.76 20.02
C ALA A 605 -55.43 44.71 18.50
N SER A 606 -56.17 43.66 18.08
CA SER A 606 -57.31 43.62 17.14
C SER A 606 -57.24 42.30 16.32
N ALA A 607 -58.00 41.24 16.65
CA ALA A 607 -59.40 40.94 16.33
C ALA A 607 -59.69 40.41 14.91
N ALA A 608 -60.40 39.27 14.88
CA ALA A 608 -61.34 38.75 13.87
C ALA A 608 -60.96 37.54 12.98
N SER A 609 -61.69 36.44 13.26
CA SER A 609 -62.32 35.42 12.38
C SER A 609 -61.44 34.57 11.45
N THR A 610 -61.70 33.29 11.18
CA THR A 610 -63.00 32.66 10.90
C THR A 610 -62.88 31.12 10.94
N THR A 611 -64.02 30.49 11.22
CA THR A 611 -64.42 29.07 11.20
C THR A 611 -64.22 28.35 9.87
N GLU A 612 -64.03 27.02 9.87
CA GLU A 612 -65.08 26.04 9.50
C GLU A 612 -64.61 24.57 9.48
N ASP A 613 -65.57 23.72 9.81
CA ASP A 613 -65.58 22.26 10.00
C ASP A 613 -65.29 21.44 8.72
N GLY A 614 -64.87 20.19 8.91
CA GLY A 614 -64.85 19.17 7.86
C GLY A 614 -64.66 17.76 8.40
N ALA A 615 -65.73 16.97 8.38
CA ALA A 615 -65.91 15.68 9.03
C ALA A 615 -65.13 14.49 8.41
N ALA A 616 -65.02 13.44 9.24
CA ALA A 616 -64.46 12.11 8.98
C ALA A 616 -65.21 11.30 7.88
N PRO A 617 -64.71 10.12 7.44
CA PRO A 617 -64.90 8.90 8.24
C PRO A 617 -63.76 7.85 8.17
N ALA A 618 -63.90 6.88 9.07
CA ALA A 618 -63.03 5.76 9.39
C ALA A 618 -62.92 4.65 8.33
N SER A 619 -61.79 3.94 8.32
CA SER A 619 -61.70 2.46 8.23
C SER A 619 -60.27 2.03 8.61
N VAL A 620 -60.09 1.31 9.73
CA VAL A 620 -59.92 -0.16 9.85
C VAL A 620 -58.68 -0.70 9.11
N ALA A 621 -57.63 -1.04 9.86
CA ALA A 621 -57.04 -2.40 9.88
C ALA A 621 -55.88 -2.46 10.89
N GLU A 622 -56.05 -3.35 11.86
CA GLU A 622 -55.07 -3.78 12.85
C GLU A 622 -53.88 -4.49 12.19
N SER A 623 -52.67 -4.18 12.64
CA SER A 623 -51.51 -5.07 12.56
C SER A 623 -50.67 -4.82 13.80
N ALA A 624 -50.96 -5.59 14.84
CA ALA A 624 -50.18 -5.63 16.06
C ALA A 624 -48.91 -6.45 15.81
N GLU A 625 -47.79 -5.76 15.53
CA GLU A 625 -46.46 -6.34 15.70
C GLU A 625 -45.94 -5.94 17.08
N ALA A 626 -45.64 -6.96 17.88
CA ALA A 626 -45.12 -6.83 19.23
C ALA A 626 -43.70 -6.24 19.19
N SER A 627 -43.59 -4.95 19.49
CA SER A 627 -42.33 -4.33 19.86
C SER A 627 -41.94 -4.81 21.25
N THR A 628 -40.93 -5.67 21.34
CA THR A 628 -40.21 -5.91 22.58
C THR A 628 -39.55 -4.61 23.01
N ALA A 629 -40.02 -4.03 24.11
CA ALA A 629 -39.38 -2.92 24.78
C ALA A 629 -38.04 -3.41 25.35
N GLU A 630 -36.95 -3.12 24.65
CA GLU A 630 -35.60 -3.26 25.19
C GLU A 630 -35.34 -2.12 26.19
N ASP A 631 -34.76 -2.49 27.34
CA ASP A 631 -34.35 -1.64 28.45
C ASP A 631 -33.53 -0.44 27.97
N LYS A 632 -34.12 0.76 28.10
CA LYS A 632 -33.39 2.03 28.03
C LYS A 632 -32.90 2.39 29.44
N ASP A 633 -31.83 1.75 29.90
CA ASP A 633 -31.16 2.14 31.13
C ASP A 633 -29.65 2.32 30.85
N GLY A 634 -29.18 3.57 30.91
CA GLY A 634 -27.79 3.97 30.74
C GLY A 634 -27.44 4.58 29.38
N THR A 635 -27.56 5.91 29.24
CA THR A 635 -26.90 6.69 28.19
C THR A 635 -25.40 6.76 28.46
N ASP A 636 -24.72 5.62 28.24
CA ASP A 636 -23.26 5.58 28.20
C ASP A 636 -22.79 6.29 26.93
N ALA A 637 -21.76 7.13 27.06
CA ALA A 637 -21.16 7.92 25.96
C ALA A 637 -20.36 7.03 24.96
N GLY A 638 -20.94 5.88 24.60
CA GLY A 638 -20.36 4.88 23.71
C GLY A 638 -20.46 5.29 22.24
N VAL A 639 -19.58 4.71 21.42
CA VAL A 639 -19.65 4.86 19.96
C VAL A 639 -20.94 4.21 19.46
N ASN A 640 -21.74 4.92 18.68
CA ASN A 640 -22.95 4.35 18.07
C ASN A 640 -22.57 3.47 16.87
N TYR A 641 -22.78 2.16 16.96
CA TYR A 641 -22.45 1.24 15.88
C TYR A 641 -23.44 0.06 15.75
N GLU A 642 -23.56 -0.44 14.53
CA GLU A 642 -24.21 -1.72 14.21
C GLU A 642 -23.14 -2.82 14.06
N LEU A 643 -23.41 -3.99 14.62
CA LEU A 643 -22.50 -5.14 14.59
C LEU A 643 -22.93 -6.11 13.49
N HIS A 644 -21.98 -6.48 12.62
CA HIS A 644 -22.19 -7.37 11.49
C HIS A 644 -21.18 -8.52 11.47
N ASP A 645 -21.64 -9.70 11.06
CA ASP A 645 -20.77 -10.78 10.58
C ASP A 645 -20.37 -10.55 9.12
N LEU A 646 -19.61 -11.50 8.54
CA LEU A 646 -19.15 -11.39 7.15
C LEU A 646 -20.31 -11.31 6.15
N ARG A 647 -21.30 -12.19 6.24
CA ARG A 647 -22.42 -12.25 5.28
C ARG A 647 -23.37 -11.07 5.44
N SER A 648 -23.57 -10.57 6.65
CA SER A 648 -24.33 -9.35 6.92
C SER A 648 -23.60 -8.12 6.39
N PHE A 649 -22.29 -7.99 6.61
CA PHE A 649 -21.47 -6.93 6.02
C PHE A 649 -21.62 -6.90 4.50
N LEU A 650 -21.40 -8.04 3.83
CA LEU A 650 -21.48 -8.13 2.37
C LEU A 650 -22.85 -7.71 1.84
N ARG A 651 -23.93 -8.26 2.42
CA ARG A 651 -25.32 -7.90 2.04
C ARG A 651 -25.61 -6.42 2.26
N THR A 652 -25.17 -5.85 3.38
CA THR A 652 -25.39 -4.43 3.66
C THR A 652 -24.60 -3.56 2.69
N THR A 653 -23.33 -3.87 2.39
CA THR A 653 -22.55 -3.12 1.41
C THR A 653 -23.10 -3.23 -0.01
N GLU A 654 -23.66 -4.37 -0.38
CA GLU A 654 -24.34 -4.57 -1.66
C GLU A 654 -25.67 -3.78 -1.73
N GLN A 655 -26.45 -3.74 -0.64
CA GLN A 655 -27.63 -2.87 -0.53
C GLN A 655 -27.27 -1.40 -0.61
N ASP A 656 -26.11 -1.03 -0.05
CA ASP A 656 -25.53 0.29 -0.22
C ASP A 656 -24.98 0.48 -1.66
N GLY A 657 -25.05 -0.49 -2.57
CA GLY A 657 -24.66 -0.33 -3.98
C GLY A 657 -23.19 -0.62 -4.32
N CYS A 658 -22.43 -1.23 -3.40
CA CYS A 658 -21.11 -1.77 -3.73
C CYS A 658 -21.24 -3.02 -4.61
N SER A 659 -20.22 -3.30 -5.42
CA SER A 659 -20.17 -4.52 -6.23
C SER A 659 -20.23 -5.79 -5.38
N ALA A 660 -21.09 -6.73 -5.76
CA ALA A 660 -21.21 -8.02 -5.09
C ALA A 660 -19.91 -8.83 -5.15
N VAL A 661 -19.60 -9.54 -4.05
CA VAL A 661 -18.43 -10.42 -4.00
C VAL A 661 -18.83 -11.80 -4.50
N CYS A 662 -17.98 -12.41 -5.32
CA CYS A 662 -18.12 -13.77 -5.82
C CYS A 662 -18.29 -14.77 -4.66
N GLU A 663 -19.36 -15.57 -4.70
CA GLU A 663 -19.75 -16.52 -3.64
C GLU A 663 -18.66 -17.56 -3.34
N GLU A 664 -17.92 -17.98 -4.37
CA GLU A 664 -16.78 -18.88 -4.23
C GLU A 664 -15.69 -18.26 -3.33
N ALA A 665 -15.37 -16.97 -3.51
CA ALA A 665 -14.39 -16.27 -2.70
C ALA A 665 -14.84 -16.13 -1.23
N VAL A 666 -16.13 -15.87 -1.01
CA VAL A 666 -16.71 -15.81 0.35
C VAL A 666 -16.65 -17.18 1.02
N THR A 667 -17.00 -18.23 0.30
CA THR A 667 -16.96 -19.61 0.80
C THR A 667 -15.54 -20.02 1.19
N VAL A 668 -14.52 -19.66 0.38
CA VAL A 668 -13.11 -19.90 0.71
C VAL A 668 -12.74 -19.18 2.01
N LEU A 669 -13.12 -17.90 2.17
CA LEU A 669 -12.84 -17.17 3.40
C LEU A 669 -13.50 -17.81 4.62
N GLU A 670 -14.77 -18.21 4.52
CA GLU A 670 -15.48 -18.88 5.61
C GLU A 670 -14.81 -20.20 6.03
N GLN A 671 -14.36 -21.01 5.06
CA GLN A 671 -13.61 -22.23 5.32
C GLN A 671 -12.30 -21.94 6.05
N VAL A 672 -11.56 -20.92 5.61
CA VAL A 672 -10.30 -20.50 6.25
C VAL A 672 -10.55 -20.01 7.68
N LEU A 673 -11.54 -19.14 7.89
CA LEU A 673 -11.93 -18.63 9.22
C LEU A 673 -12.36 -19.75 10.17
N GLN A 674 -13.06 -20.76 9.65
CA GLN A 674 -13.43 -21.96 10.41
C GLN A 674 -12.19 -22.77 10.81
N GLN A 675 -11.24 -22.98 9.89
CA GLN A 675 -10.00 -23.72 10.16
C GLN A 675 -9.13 -23.02 11.22
N VAL A 676 -9.04 -21.69 11.20
CA VAL A 676 -8.29 -20.92 12.22
C VAL A 676 -9.08 -20.68 13.51
N HIS A 677 -10.30 -21.20 13.63
CA HIS A 677 -11.20 -20.95 14.77
C HIS A 677 -11.33 -19.45 15.11
N CYS A 678 -11.58 -18.63 14.09
CA CYS A 678 -11.70 -17.17 14.23
C CYS A 678 -13.19 -16.76 14.27
N PRO A 679 -13.83 -16.69 15.45
CA PRO A 679 -15.25 -16.38 15.57
C PRO A 679 -15.55 -14.90 15.34
N VAL A 680 -16.83 -14.60 15.10
CA VAL A 680 -17.34 -13.22 15.16
C VAL A 680 -17.34 -12.76 16.61
N PHE A 681 -16.81 -11.56 16.90
CA PHE A 681 -16.85 -11.00 18.24
C PHE A 681 -18.28 -10.69 18.67
N SER A 682 -18.58 -10.98 19.93
CA SER A 682 -19.78 -10.50 20.58
C SER A 682 -19.73 -8.98 20.80
N ARG A 683 -20.90 -8.35 20.95
CA ARG A 683 -21.00 -6.91 21.23
C ARG A 683 -20.17 -6.50 22.45
N GLN A 684 -20.26 -7.25 23.54
CA GLN A 684 -19.48 -7.01 24.76
C GLN A 684 -17.96 -7.05 24.55
N GLU A 685 -17.48 -7.95 23.68
CA GLU A 685 -16.06 -8.05 23.34
C GLU A 685 -15.58 -6.89 22.48
N VAL A 686 -16.46 -6.38 21.60
CA VAL A 686 -16.25 -5.19 20.80
C VAL A 686 -16.19 -3.95 21.70
N ASP A 687 -17.20 -3.73 22.54
CA ASP A 687 -17.27 -2.60 23.47
C ASP A 687 -15.99 -2.52 24.32
N LYS A 688 -15.61 -3.64 24.94
CA LYS A 688 -14.38 -3.74 25.75
C LYS A 688 -13.11 -3.41 24.95
N ARG A 689 -13.07 -3.69 23.65
CA ARG A 689 -11.93 -3.37 22.78
C ARG A 689 -11.95 -1.91 22.35
N LEU A 690 -13.12 -1.38 22.00
CA LEU A 690 -13.30 0.02 21.65
C LEU A 690 -12.96 0.91 22.84
N GLU A 691 -13.44 0.62 24.04
CA GLU A 691 -13.09 1.34 25.27
C GLU A 691 -11.57 1.39 25.49
N ARG A 692 -10.90 0.25 25.39
CA ARG A 692 -9.43 0.17 25.54
C ARG A 692 -8.69 0.94 24.45
N GLY A 693 -9.12 0.77 23.20
CA GLY A 693 -8.53 1.43 22.04
C GLY A 693 -8.70 2.94 22.08
N LEU A 694 -9.92 3.41 22.40
CA LEU A 694 -10.26 4.82 22.58
C LEU A 694 -9.54 5.41 23.78
N MET A 695 -9.44 4.70 24.89
CA MET A 695 -8.66 5.16 26.04
C MET A 695 -7.19 5.35 25.67
N HIS A 696 -6.59 4.42 24.92
CA HIS A 696 -5.22 4.58 24.42
C HIS A 696 -5.08 5.75 23.44
N ALA A 697 -6.04 5.92 22.53
CA ALA A 697 -6.06 7.04 21.58
C ALA A 697 -6.23 8.40 22.29
N ALA A 698 -7.14 8.49 23.26
CA ALA A 698 -7.40 9.67 24.06
C ALA A 698 -6.18 10.04 24.92
N ILE A 699 -5.53 9.06 25.57
CA ILE A 699 -4.27 9.27 26.29
C ILE A 699 -3.20 9.83 25.34
N ARG A 700 -3.07 9.30 24.12
CA ARG A 700 -2.12 9.84 23.13
C ARG A 700 -2.44 11.28 22.73
N LEU A 701 -3.69 11.58 22.45
CA LEU A 701 -4.15 12.91 22.04
C LEU A 701 -3.99 13.95 23.17
N MET A 702 -4.27 13.57 24.42
CA MET A 702 -4.19 14.46 25.57
C MET A 702 -2.76 14.74 26.01
N PHE A 703 -1.86 13.75 25.95
CA PHE A 703 -0.58 13.89 26.65
C PHE A 703 0.60 14.29 25.79
N GLY A 704 0.59 14.10 24.46
CA GLY A 704 1.48 14.74 23.46
C GLY A 704 3.02 14.69 23.64
N ALA A 705 3.51 14.29 24.81
CA ALA A 705 4.87 14.30 25.32
C ALA A 705 4.95 13.31 26.53
N PRO A 706 5.97 12.43 26.57
CA PRO A 706 6.10 11.39 27.60
C PRO A 706 6.27 11.95 29.03
N THR A 707 6.73 13.20 29.19
CA THR A 707 6.86 13.86 30.49
C THR A 707 5.52 14.17 31.17
N ALA A 708 4.43 14.35 30.41
CA ALA A 708 3.11 14.60 30.98
C ALA A 708 2.45 13.32 31.52
N ILE A 709 2.74 12.16 30.92
CA ILE A 709 2.20 10.85 31.34
C ILE A 709 2.70 10.49 32.75
N ALA A 710 3.97 10.77 33.07
CA ALA A 710 4.52 10.56 34.42
C ALA A 710 3.81 11.44 35.48
N CYS A 711 3.50 12.69 35.13
CA CYS A 711 2.77 13.61 36.01
C CYS A 711 1.30 13.21 36.20
N VAL A 712 0.63 12.71 35.17
CA VAL A 712 -0.77 12.28 35.25
C VAL A 712 -0.91 10.92 35.91
N CYS A 713 -0.02 9.95 35.69
CA CYS A 713 0.03 8.74 36.52
C CYS A 713 0.30 9.11 37.99
N CYS A 714 1.15 10.11 38.29
CA CYS A 714 1.30 10.63 39.64
C CYS A 714 0.04 11.31 40.19
N ALA A 715 -0.73 12.02 39.36
CA ALA A 715 -1.96 12.70 39.74
C ALA A 715 -3.14 11.72 39.95
N LEU A 716 -3.31 10.74 39.06
CA LEU A 716 -4.26 9.62 39.20
C LEU A 716 -3.90 8.73 40.38
N CYS A 717 -2.61 8.42 40.61
CA CYS A 717 -2.18 7.76 41.85
C CYS A 717 -2.45 8.64 43.09
N ARG A 718 -2.37 9.97 43.00
CA ARG A 718 -2.76 10.88 44.10
C ARG A 718 -4.27 10.94 44.33
N GLN A 719 -5.10 10.81 43.29
CA GLN A 719 -6.56 10.71 43.45
C GLN A 719 -7.00 9.34 43.97
N LEU A 720 -6.37 8.25 43.52
CA LEU A 720 -6.62 6.90 44.03
C LEU A 720 -6.10 6.69 45.47
N ARG A 721 -5.15 7.51 45.95
CA ARG A 721 -4.74 7.58 47.37
C ARG A 721 -5.89 7.97 48.31
N PHE A 722 -6.95 8.63 47.82
CA PHE A 722 -8.08 9.02 48.65
C PHE A 722 -8.98 7.84 49.05
N ILE A 723 -8.85 6.69 48.39
CA ILE A 723 -9.77 5.55 48.57
C ILE A 723 -9.15 4.42 49.40
N SER A 724 -7.82 4.30 49.54
CA SER A 724 -7.20 3.04 50.05
C SER A 724 -6.20 3.16 51.21
N GLY A 725 -5.88 4.34 51.74
CA GLY A 725 -5.21 4.47 53.06
C GLY A 725 -3.87 3.75 53.28
N MET A 726 -3.14 3.34 52.24
CA MET A 726 -1.85 2.62 52.39
C MET A 726 -0.61 3.52 52.21
N PRO A 727 0.46 3.34 53.02
CA PRO A 727 1.66 4.17 52.98
C PRO A 727 2.60 3.87 51.80
N CYS A 728 3.15 4.94 51.23
CA CYS A 728 3.79 5.04 49.91
C CYS A 728 5.11 4.26 49.70
N HIS A 729 5.70 3.67 50.75
CA HIS A 729 7.08 3.18 50.70
C HIS A 729 7.24 1.74 50.18
N GLN A 730 6.15 0.95 50.09
CA GLN A 730 6.21 -0.46 49.67
C GLN A 730 5.77 -0.74 48.21
N MET A 731 4.99 0.14 47.55
CA MET A 731 4.59 -0.08 46.14
C MET A 731 5.65 0.35 45.11
N CYS A 732 6.50 1.33 45.42
CA CYS A 732 7.50 1.82 44.46
C CYS A 732 8.66 0.84 44.19
N LEU A 733 8.79 -0.24 44.98
CA LEU A 733 9.86 -1.24 44.81
C LEU A 733 9.40 -2.53 44.09
N ARG A 734 8.14 -2.63 43.66
CA ARG A 734 7.61 -3.85 43.02
C ARG A 734 7.06 -3.67 41.60
N SER A 735 7.15 -2.47 41.02
CA SER A 735 6.76 -2.25 39.62
C SER A 735 8.00 -2.24 38.71
N PRO A 736 8.09 -3.13 37.68
CA PRO A 736 9.22 -3.17 36.74
C PRO A 736 9.41 -1.88 35.93
N LEU A 737 8.40 -1.00 35.90
CA LEU A 737 8.39 0.23 35.10
C LEU A 737 9.17 1.40 35.73
N TYR A 738 9.50 1.34 37.02
CA TYR A 738 10.14 2.48 37.72
C TYR A 738 11.67 2.49 37.70
N THR A 739 12.31 1.38 37.33
CA THR A 739 13.79 1.26 37.41
C THR A 739 14.56 1.86 36.23
N CYS A 740 13.90 2.31 35.16
CA CYS A 740 14.59 2.85 33.98
C CYS A 740 14.70 4.37 33.89
N VAL A 741 14.06 5.15 34.78
CA VAL A 741 14.02 6.62 34.63
C VAL A 741 15.07 7.37 35.47
N ASN A 742 15.87 6.68 36.30
CA ASN A 742 16.88 7.33 37.17
C ASN A 742 18.34 7.07 36.79
N ARG A 743 18.64 6.67 35.54
CA ARG A 743 20.00 6.70 34.99
C ARG A 743 20.01 7.14 33.53
N THR A 744 19.84 8.43 33.31
CA THR A 744 20.42 9.22 32.20
C THR A 744 20.41 10.67 32.63
#